data_AF-A0A9P8E939-F1
#
_entry.id   AF-A0A9P8E939-F1
#
_cell.length_a   1.000
_cell.length_b   1.000
_cell.length_c   1.000
_cell.angle_alpha   90.00
_cell.angle_beta   90.00
_cell.angle_gamma   90.00
#
_symmetry.space_group_name_H-M   'P 1'
#
loop_
_entity.id
_entity.type
_entity.pdbx_description
1 polymer ?
#
loop_
_entity_poly.entity_id
_entity_poly.type
_entity_poly.pdbx_seq_one_letter_code
_entity_poly.pdbx_strand_id
1 'polypeptide(L)'
;MTLYHAYAPNPTNPQNVNKFTVNLWHDRTNADFEIVCGAYRLKVHKLLLRNYSDALARVADNESFKEGKSGQLILHPNPYQKKNYNPNEGDDPEMVREMIHFFYHLEFSDINKIKTTPKACDLFFLARMWTIADKYFVEELKKYVMTLFEGIANAFRESSTTHDCMNDNFEATLRYVYANPDDELFEIQGLQLVMAKVLADMNARKCFATDALYVDVDGQLKHTNGKFRNWIRDIPDATTKAADERAPLLGPQPSTVDAGNEYLPESEVEDDSGRISVVRAAICVVALGSLIFLQATNISLLTTTQSTIAADLDAFEKTSWFTSAYLIAVSSTSPLTGKLSQLFSPRNCISGSAIILGLGALFTSFAQTFASFIIGRIITGIGAAGVFTVSIIVVLELSGPTKRGAVIGLLNSGFTVGVAVGATVAGALVNRVGWRALFWMQTPLAIVAGTALYLAIPTQFSAARGNSKESSWKKLGALDYLGALTLTVGIVLLLAALSNPRRIPVLPIVFSVIALATFVLNELYLASDPIIPVTLLKSRGMAFTCLGTVGFMMARWSVLFFTPTYTLAVRGWAPAAAGSILIATNGGFALGGILVGVFHIRRSGSFYIACVTVYLLFPVTLVGIAMLSTAAASSALYILLLFLNGLTVGAAMNYTLAHLLHLTPASTHYIATSLIATFRGFAGSFGSAIGGGLFTRLLRKSLEDKFDDGDADLIRRLLGSPAMVSMLKGAKKAKAVAGYEDALRGLFLAAAGLGLIMVLVQAATGWKGVEDEPKSQDGEEEVTQ
;
A
#
# COMPACT_ATOMS: atom_id res chain seq x y z
N MET A 1 44.04 -9.18 42.34
CA MET A 1 42.61 -9.12 42.69
C MET A 1 42.24 -7.88 43.52
N THR A 2 43.08 -6.84 43.59
CA THR A 2 42.94 -5.72 44.57
C THR A 2 42.78 -4.33 43.92
N LEU A 3 42.52 -4.25 42.62
CA LEU A 3 42.38 -2.97 41.89
C LEU A 3 40.93 -2.52 41.64
N TYR A 4 39.94 -3.37 41.96
CA TYR A 4 38.52 -3.06 41.69
C TYR A 4 37.84 -2.18 42.75
N HIS A 5 38.45 -1.97 43.92
CA HIS A 5 37.83 -1.19 45.01
C HIS A 5 38.14 0.31 45.00
N ALA A 6 39.06 0.80 44.15
CA ALA A 6 39.47 2.21 44.16
C ALA A 6 38.67 3.12 43.20
N TYR A 7 37.84 2.55 42.33
CA TYR A 7 37.11 3.30 41.28
C TYR A 7 35.58 3.29 41.41
N ALA A 8 35.04 2.77 42.51
CA ALA A 8 33.63 2.96 42.85
C ALA A 8 33.48 4.29 43.63
N PRO A 9 32.84 5.35 43.09
CA PRO A 9 32.51 6.50 43.90
C PRO A 9 31.35 6.15 44.83
N ASN A 10 31.45 6.60 46.07
CA ASN A 10 30.39 6.52 47.08
C ASN A 10 29.08 7.16 46.53
N PRO A 11 27.89 6.52 46.64
CA PRO A 11 26.73 6.82 45.78
C PRO A 11 25.93 8.08 46.14
N THR A 12 26.44 8.97 47.00
CA THR A 12 25.63 10.04 47.60
C THR A 12 25.59 11.35 46.81
N ASN A 13 26.18 11.43 45.61
CA ASN A 13 26.22 12.66 44.82
C ASN A 13 25.90 12.47 43.31
N PRO A 14 24.75 12.99 42.82
CA PRO A 14 24.32 12.87 41.41
C PRO A 14 25.24 13.53 40.37
N GLN A 15 26.19 14.40 40.77
CA GLN A 15 27.07 15.09 39.84
C GLN A 15 28.19 14.23 39.22
N ASN A 16 28.35 12.97 39.62
CA ASN A 16 29.41 12.08 39.11
C ASN A 16 29.04 11.26 37.87
N VAL A 17 27.80 11.29 37.39
CA VAL A 17 27.39 10.53 36.19
C VAL A 17 28.11 11.04 34.93
N ASN A 18 28.39 12.35 34.83
CA ASN A 18 29.15 12.93 33.72
C ASN A 18 30.66 12.60 33.72
N LYS A 19 31.19 11.96 34.79
CA LYS A 19 32.60 11.50 34.84
C LYS A 19 32.79 10.06 34.38
N PHE A 20 31.72 9.30 34.16
CA PHE A 20 31.80 7.90 33.71
C PHE A 20 32.44 7.73 32.32
N THR A 21 32.47 8.78 31.51
CA THR A 21 32.89 8.75 30.09
C THR A 21 34.39 8.91 29.85
N VAL A 22 35.21 9.23 30.85
CA VAL A 22 36.60 9.69 30.61
C VAL A 22 37.69 8.70 31.03
N ASN A 23 37.42 7.69 31.88
CA ASN A 23 38.50 6.89 32.50
C ASN A 23 38.36 5.36 32.42
N LEU A 24 37.71 4.81 31.39
CA LEU A 24 37.73 3.37 31.13
C LEU A 24 38.89 2.97 30.19
N TRP A 25 40.10 2.98 30.74
CA TRP A 25 41.30 2.30 30.22
C TRP A 25 42.26 3.10 29.33
N HIS A 26 43.25 3.70 29.99
CA HIS A 26 44.62 3.78 29.51
C HIS A 26 45.39 2.53 29.99
N ASP A 27 45.36 1.43 29.25
CA ASP A 27 46.50 0.51 29.27
C ASP A 27 47.25 0.63 27.95
N ARG A 28 48.37 1.36 28.02
CA ARG A 28 49.16 1.84 26.88
C ARG A 28 50.36 0.94 26.56
N THR A 29 50.48 -0.23 27.18
CA THR A 29 51.76 -0.96 27.20
C THR A 29 51.92 -2.06 26.13
N ASN A 30 50.85 -2.63 25.56
CA ASN A 30 50.95 -3.77 24.62
C ASN A 30 50.08 -3.68 23.33
N ALA A 31 49.48 -2.54 23.00
CA ALA A 31 48.66 -2.41 21.79
C ALA A 31 49.52 -2.25 20.52
N ASP A 32 49.27 -3.09 19.51
CA ASP A 32 50.06 -3.20 18.28
C ASP A 32 49.66 -2.23 17.16
N PHE A 33 48.54 -1.52 17.32
CA PHE A 33 47.93 -0.72 16.26
C PHE A 33 47.21 0.53 16.83
N GLU A 34 47.14 1.62 16.07
CA GLU A 34 46.48 2.88 16.50
C GLU A 34 45.44 3.34 15.48
N ILE A 35 44.18 3.56 15.91
CA ILE A 35 43.12 4.18 15.11
C ILE A 35 43.04 5.66 15.47
N VAL A 36 43.12 6.51 14.46
CA VAL A 36 42.97 7.96 14.57
C VAL A 36 41.70 8.37 13.85
N CYS A 37 40.70 8.87 14.58
CA CYS A 37 39.47 9.42 14.02
C CYS A 37 39.20 10.80 14.62
N GLY A 38 39.28 11.85 13.80
CA GLY A 38 39.16 13.24 14.28
C GLY A 38 40.14 13.58 15.41
N ALA A 39 39.61 13.92 16.58
CA ALA A 39 40.42 14.25 17.78
C ALA A 39 40.85 13.02 18.60
N TYR A 40 40.30 11.84 18.32
CA TYR A 40 40.55 10.64 19.11
C TYR A 40 41.67 9.80 18.51
N ARG A 41 42.57 9.33 19.39
CA ARG A 41 43.61 8.35 19.08
C ARG A 41 43.45 7.16 20.00
N LEU A 42 43.10 6.02 19.42
CA LEU A 42 42.71 4.81 20.12
C LEU A 42 43.72 3.73 19.80
N LYS A 43 44.44 3.26 20.81
CA LYS A 43 45.34 2.10 20.64
C LYS A 43 44.53 0.82 20.74
N VAL A 44 44.66 -0.05 19.74
CA VAL A 44 43.88 -1.30 19.56
C VAL A 44 44.82 -2.49 19.33
N HIS A 45 44.46 -3.67 19.82
CA HIS A 45 45.14 -4.92 19.50
C HIS A 45 44.73 -5.43 18.12
N LYS A 46 45.67 -6.02 17.38
CA LYS A 46 45.40 -6.62 16.05
C LYS A 46 44.35 -7.72 16.09
N LEU A 47 44.26 -8.48 17.19
CA LEU A 47 43.26 -9.54 17.38
C LEU A 47 41.83 -8.99 17.25
N LEU A 48 41.58 -7.85 17.86
CA LEU A 48 40.27 -7.21 17.94
C LEU A 48 39.87 -6.62 16.58
N LEU A 49 40.82 -6.06 15.84
CA LEU A 49 40.62 -5.68 14.44
C LEU A 49 40.35 -6.89 13.55
N ARG A 50 41.05 -8.01 13.76
CA ARG A 50 40.86 -9.21 12.95
C ARG A 50 39.47 -9.82 13.17
N ASN A 51 39.02 -9.91 14.41
CA ASN A 51 37.74 -10.53 14.76
C ASN A 51 36.53 -9.65 14.42
N TYR A 52 36.69 -8.31 14.43
CA TYR A 52 35.57 -7.37 14.30
C TYR A 52 35.75 -6.33 13.18
N SER A 53 36.66 -6.57 12.24
CA SER A 53 36.95 -5.68 11.11
C SER A 53 35.71 -5.36 10.28
N ASP A 54 34.91 -6.37 9.93
CA ASP A 54 33.70 -6.18 9.12
C ASP A 54 32.65 -5.32 9.83
N ALA A 55 32.50 -5.47 11.15
CA ALA A 55 31.58 -4.65 11.93
C ALA A 55 32.08 -3.20 12.05
N LEU A 56 33.39 -3.01 12.23
CA LEU A 56 34.03 -1.69 12.20
C LEU A 56 33.94 -1.02 10.83
N ALA A 57 34.12 -1.78 9.76
CA ALA A 57 34.10 -1.30 8.38
C ALA A 57 32.71 -0.94 7.86
N ARG A 58 31.63 -1.52 8.43
CA ARG A 58 30.24 -1.15 8.08
C ARG A 58 29.75 0.12 8.79
N VAL A 59 30.39 0.47 9.90
CA VAL A 59 30.07 1.68 10.69
C VAL A 59 30.89 2.87 10.23
N ALA A 60 32.15 2.63 9.85
CA ALA A 60 32.90 3.57 9.03
C ALA A 60 32.44 3.47 7.56
N ASP A 61 32.73 4.47 6.74
CA ASP A 61 32.57 4.31 5.29
C ASP A 61 33.48 3.15 4.81
N ASN A 62 32.98 2.28 3.92
CA ASN A 62 33.66 1.04 3.49
C ASN A 62 35.07 1.32 2.89
N GLU A 63 35.33 2.56 2.46
CA GLU A 63 36.62 2.98 1.94
C GLU A 63 37.61 3.48 3.01
N SER A 64 37.13 3.88 4.19
CA SER A 64 37.94 4.41 5.31
C SER A 64 38.72 3.33 6.05
N PHE A 65 38.24 2.08 6.04
CA PHE A 65 38.82 0.96 6.80
C PHE A 65 39.74 0.08 5.94
N LYS A 66 40.83 0.66 5.39
CA LYS A 66 41.86 -0.10 4.65
C LYS A 66 43.16 -0.16 5.45
N GLU A 67 43.66 -1.38 5.68
CA GLU A 67 44.86 -1.61 6.48
C GLU A 67 46.09 -0.94 5.84
N GLY A 68 46.57 0.15 6.46
CA GLY A 68 47.80 0.82 6.06
C GLY A 68 49.04 0.07 6.59
N LYS A 69 50.14 0.07 5.81
CA LYS A 69 51.43 -0.56 6.19
C LYS A 69 52.10 0.03 7.44
N SER A 70 51.55 1.10 8.03
CA SER A 70 52.17 1.94 9.06
C SER A 70 51.77 1.63 10.50
N GLY A 71 50.94 0.60 10.76
CA GLY A 71 50.47 0.31 12.13
C GLY A 71 49.51 1.37 12.70
N GLN A 72 49.04 2.28 11.84
CA GLN A 72 48.13 3.36 12.17
C GLN A 72 47.05 3.45 11.08
N LEU A 73 45.77 3.45 11.47
CA LEU A 73 44.62 3.63 10.59
C LEU A 73 44.01 5.01 10.86
N ILE A 74 43.90 5.83 9.82
CA ILE A 74 43.34 7.17 9.91
C ILE A 74 41.95 7.16 9.28
N LEU A 75 40.92 7.38 10.09
CA LEU A 75 39.54 7.54 9.67
C LEU A 75 39.25 9.03 9.51
N HIS A 76 38.68 9.40 8.37
CA HIS A 76 38.38 10.79 8.07
C HIS A 76 36.95 11.09 8.52
N PRO A 77 36.74 11.97 9.52
CA PRO A 77 35.40 12.30 10.03
C PRO A 77 34.49 12.98 8.98
N ASN A 78 35.06 13.35 7.83
CA ASN A 78 34.32 13.83 6.67
C ASN A 78 35.18 13.63 5.40
N PRO A 79 34.93 12.61 4.57
CA PRO A 79 35.80 12.32 3.43
C PRO A 79 35.64 13.31 2.25
N TYR A 80 34.65 14.23 2.24
CA TYR A 80 34.37 15.04 1.05
C TYR A 80 34.04 16.52 1.33
N GLN A 81 35.07 17.38 1.36
CA GLN A 81 34.93 18.84 1.16
C GLN A 81 34.63 19.21 -0.31
N LYS A 82 33.67 18.56 -0.99
CA LYS A 82 33.18 19.00 -2.32
C LYS A 82 31.68 19.28 -2.29
N LYS A 83 31.37 20.57 -2.05
CA LYS A 83 30.20 21.42 -2.35
C LYS A 83 28.76 20.90 -2.45
N ASN A 84 28.45 19.61 -2.57
CA ASN A 84 27.08 19.09 -2.67
C ASN A 84 26.95 17.77 -1.90
N TYR A 85 26.90 17.81 -0.57
CA TYR A 85 26.73 16.59 0.21
C TYR A 85 26.06 16.75 1.57
N ASN A 86 25.41 15.67 1.99
CA ASN A 86 24.57 15.48 3.16
C ASN A 86 25.41 15.54 4.46
N PRO A 87 25.05 16.37 5.45
CA PRO A 87 25.80 16.51 6.71
C PRO A 87 25.83 15.24 7.58
N ASN A 88 25.11 14.18 7.22
CA ASN A 88 25.07 12.90 7.94
C ASN A 88 26.07 11.85 7.41
N GLU A 89 26.87 12.16 6.40
CA GLU A 89 27.80 11.21 5.79
C GLU A 89 29.26 11.63 6.09
N GLY A 90 29.80 11.03 7.16
CA GLY A 90 31.18 11.11 7.65
C GLY A 90 31.33 10.20 8.88
N ASP A 91 32.54 9.66 9.11
CA ASP A 91 32.79 8.74 10.23
C ASP A 91 32.61 9.49 11.57
N ASP A 92 31.62 9.10 12.39
CA ASP A 92 31.36 9.71 13.71
C ASP A 92 32.46 9.28 14.71
N PRO A 93 33.34 10.20 15.17
CA PRO A 93 34.47 9.85 16.01
C PRO A 93 34.06 9.35 17.41
N GLU A 94 32.92 9.80 17.94
CA GLU A 94 32.40 9.30 19.22
C GLU A 94 31.86 7.88 19.08
N MET A 95 31.19 7.58 17.96
CA MET A 95 30.68 6.24 17.68
C MET A 95 31.80 5.21 17.54
N VAL A 96 32.84 5.54 16.75
CA VAL A 96 34.00 4.65 16.57
C VAL A 96 34.68 4.37 17.91
N ARG A 97 34.79 5.38 18.77
CA ARG A 97 35.36 5.25 20.12
C ARG A 97 34.54 4.31 21.00
N GLU A 98 33.22 4.51 21.08
CA GLU A 98 32.33 3.68 21.91
C GLU A 98 32.29 2.22 21.41
N MET A 99 32.34 2.00 20.08
CA MET A 99 32.31 0.66 19.52
C MET A 99 33.62 -0.12 19.70
N ILE A 100 34.77 0.53 19.56
CA ILE A 100 36.07 -0.08 19.90
C ILE A 100 36.10 -0.45 21.38
N HIS A 101 35.56 0.42 22.23
CA HIS A 101 35.46 0.19 23.66
C HIS A 101 34.59 -1.04 23.99
N PHE A 102 33.48 -1.24 23.25
CA PHE A 102 32.65 -2.44 23.33
C PHE A 102 33.40 -3.71 22.94
N PHE A 103 34.07 -3.75 21.79
CA PHE A 103 34.81 -4.95 21.38
C PHE A 103 35.95 -5.30 22.33
N TYR A 104 36.57 -4.30 22.96
CA TYR A 104 37.54 -4.53 24.03
C TYR A 104 36.89 -5.17 25.24
N HIS A 105 35.73 -4.67 25.64
CA HIS A 105 34.99 -5.27 26.74
C HIS A 105 34.52 -6.68 26.38
N LEU A 106 34.18 -6.95 25.12
CA LEU A 106 33.84 -8.30 24.72
C LEU A 106 35.04 -9.26 24.73
N GLU A 107 36.12 -8.91 24.05
CA GLU A 107 37.26 -9.81 23.88
C GLU A 107 38.03 -10.03 25.19
N PHE A 108 38.06 -9.02 26.07
CA PHE A 108 38.87 -9.03 27.30
C PHE A 108 38.05 -9.05 28.59
N SER A 109 36.72 -8.94 28.54
CA SER A 109 35.91 -9.44 29.67
C SER A 109 35.81 -10.95 29.53
N ASP A 110 35.82 -11.65 30.66
CA ASP A 110 35.37 -13.02 30.69
C ASP A 110 33.85 -13.04 30.38
N ILE A 111 33.42 -12.85 29.12
CA ILE A 111 31.98 -12.87 28.75
C ILE A 111 31.33 -14.19 29.18
N ASN A 112 32.09 -15.28 29.19
CA ASN A 112 31.62 -16.56 29.72
C ASN A 112 31.23 -16.48 31.21
N LYS A 113 31.68 -15.47 31.96
CA LYS A 113 31.27 -15.18 33.35
C LYS A 113 30.05 -14.27 33.46
N ILE A 114 29.69 -13.49 32.43
CA ILE A 114 28.42 -12.71 32.41
C ILE A 114 27.22 -13.65 32.52
N LYS A 115 27.34 -14.87 31.96
CA LYS A 115 26.36 -15.96 32.08
C LYS A 115 26.34 -16.65 33.44
N THR A 116 27.22 -16.30 34.38
CA THR A 116 27.28 -16.95 35.70
C THR A 116 27.20 -15.97 36.87
N THR A 117 27.69 -14.73 36.73
CA THR A 117 27.71 -13.70 37.78
C THR A 117 27.58 -12.28 37.18
N PRO A 118 26.38 -11.87 36.75
CA PRO A 118 26.16 -10.55 36.13
C PRO A 118 26.39 -9.38 37.10
N LYS A 119 27.01 -8.29 36.65
CA LYS A 119 27.22 -7.06 37.43
C LYS A 119 26.34 -5.92 36.95
N ALA A 120 26.10 -4.95 37.85
CA ALA A 120 25.27 -3.78 37.61
C ALA A 120 25.70 -2.94 36.41
N CYS A 121 27.02 -2.77 36.24
CA CYS A 121 27.59 -2.00 35.14
C CYS A 121 27.34 -2.64 33.77
N ASP A 122 27.14 -3.96 33.71
CA ASP A 122 26.97 -4.70 32.46
C ASP A 122 25.61 -4.36 31.81
N LEU A 123 24.58 -4.10 32.62
CA LEU A 123 23.23 -3.80 32.14
C LEU A 123 23.14 -2.42 31.47
N PHE A 124 23.70 -1.39 32.11
CA PHE A 124 23.79 -0.04 31.55
C PHE A 124 24.61 0.00 30.26
N PHE A 125 25.69 -0.79 30.22
CA PHE A 125 26.58 -0.86 29.07
C PHE A 125 25.88 -1.52 27.87
N LEU A 126 25.19 -2.66 28.08
CA LEU A 126 24.42 -3.32 27.04
C LEU A 126 23.24 -2.47 26.54
N ALA A 127 22.56 -1.73 27.42
CA ALA A 127 21.47 -0.83 27.05
C ALA A 127 21.96 0.28 26.10
N ARG A 128 23.05 0.98 26.48
CA ARG A 128 23.66 2.03 25.67
C ARG A 128 24.12 1.52 24.30
N MET A 129 24.62 0.29 24.24
CA MET A 129 25.03 -0.36 22.99
C MET A 129 23.86 -0.69 22.07
N TRP A 130 22.73 -1.14 22.63
CA TRP A 130 21.52 -1.36 21.84
C TRP A 130 21.01 -0.05 21.25
N THR A 131 21.00 1.05 22.02
CA THR A 131 20.61 2.38 21.52
C THR A 131 21.49 2.83 20.36
N ILE A 132 22.80 2.58 20.44
CA ILE A 132 23.74 2.86 19.34
C ILE A 132 23.43 1.95 18.13
N ALA A 133 23.22 0.66 18.34
CA ALA A 133 22.89 -0.26 17.24
C ALA A 133 21.56 0.10 16.55
N ASP A 134 20.58 0.62 17.29
CA ASP A 134 19.29 1.06 16.78
C ASP A 134 19.38 2.37 16.00
N LYS A 135 20.05 3.37 16.58
CA LYS A 135 20.26 4.67 15.94
C LYS A 135 20.96 4.56 14.58
N TYR A 136 21.83 3.56 14.39
CA TYR A 136 22.60 3.36 13.16
C TYR A 136 22.22 2.08 12.38
N PHE A 137 21.07 1.46 12.67
CA PHE A 137 20.51 0.32 11.93
C PHE A 137 21.43 -0.93 11.81
N VAL A 138 22.23 -1.23 12.84
CA VAL A 138 23.13 -2.40 12.88
C VAL A 138 22.42 -3.62 13.49
N GLU A 139 21.63 -4.33 12.67
CA GLU A 139 20.76 -5.43 13.13
C GLU A 139 21.50 -6.64 13.74
N GLU A 140 22.73 -6.94 13.29
CA GLU A 140 23.50 -8.05 13.88
C GLU A 140 23.97 -7.74 15.30
N LEU A 141 24.37 -6.49 15.54
CA LEU A 141 24.78 -6.03 16.87
C LEU A 141 23.58 -6.04 17.82
N LYS A 142 22.39 -5.64 17.36
CA LYS A 142 21.15 -5.77 18.13
C LYS A 142 20.88 -7.22 18.53
N LYS A 143 20.95 -8.16 17.58
CA LYS A 143 20.72 -9.60 17.86
C LYS A 143 21.74 -10.14 18.86
N TYR A 144 23.00 -9.74 18.74
CA TYR A 144 24.05 -10.19 19.64
C TYR A 144 23.87 -9.64 21.07
N VAL A 145 23.57 -8.35 21.19
CA VAL A 145 23.25 -7.70 22.49
C VAL A 145 22.02 -8.36 23.13
N MET A 146 20.98 -8.68 22.35
CA MET A 146 19.81 -9.41 22.84
C MET A 146 20.15 -10.83 23.31
N THR A 147 21.06 -11.53 22.62
CA THR A 147 21.52 -12.87 23.04
C THR A 147 22.26 -12.82 24.37
N LEU A 148 23.04 -11.76 24.62
CA LEU A 148 23.69 -11.52 25.92
C LEU A 148 22.68 -11.20 27.02
N PHE A 149 21.65 -10.39 26.71
CA PHE A 149 20.55 -10.12 27.63
C PHE A 149 19.78 -11.40 28.02
N GLU A 150 19.49 -12.27 27.06
CA GLU A 150 18.86 -13.57 27.31
C GLU A 150 19.77 -14.50 28.12
N GLY A 151 21.09 -14.47 27.86
CA GLY A 151 22.08 -15.20 28.64
C GLY A 151 22.11 -14.78 30.12
N ILE A 152 22.02 -13.47 30.40
CA ILE A 152 21.92 -12.93 31.76
C ILE A 152 20.62 -13.38 32.42
N ALA A 153 19.49 -13.30 31.71
CA ALA A 153 18.20 -13.74 32.24
C ALA A 153 18.18 -15.24 32.57
N ASN A 154 18.79 -16.08 31.71
CA ASN A 154 18.90 -17.52 31.94
C ASN A 154 19.85 -17.85 33.10
N ALA A 155 20.95 -17.10 33.27
CA ALA A 155 21.86 -17.25 34.41
C ALA A 155 21.15 -17.07 35.77
N PHE A 156 20.27 -16.06 35.86
CA PHE A 156 19.44 -15.85 37.04
C PHE A 156 18.44 -16.99 37.26
N ARG A 157 17.93 -17.59 36.17
CA ARG A 157 16.99 -18.71 36.24
C ARG A 157 17.65 -19.99 36.76
N GLU A 158 18.90 -20.25 36.40
CA GLU A 158 19.62 -21.48 36.75
C GLU A 158 20.34 -21.44 38.12
N SER A 159 20.58 -20.25 38.69
CA SER A 159 21.20 -20.14 40.02
C SER A 159 20.27 -20.62 41.15
N SER A 160 20.73 -21.59 41.93
CA SER A 160 20.02 -22.18 43.08
C SER A 160 20.26 -21.45 44.41
N THR A 161 21.24 -20.54 44.49
CA THR A 161 21.56 -19.75 45.70
C THR A 161 21.44 -18.26 45.42
N THR A 162 20.44 -17.65 46.03
CA THR A 162 20.02 -16.27 45.77
C THR A 162 20.94 -15.21 46.37
N HIS A 163 21.87 -15.60 47.24
CA HIS A 163 22.84 -14.71 47.88
C HIS A 163 24.13 -14.49 47.07
N ASP A 164 24.56 -15.41 46.20
CA ASP A 164 25.85 -15.27 45.49
C ASP A 164 25.76 -14.39 44.23
N CYS A 165 24.53 -14.13 43.74
CA CYS A 165 24.30 -13.43 42.47
C CYS A 165 23.97 -11.94 42.66
N MET A 166 23.55 -11.55 43.87
CA MET A 166 23.13 -10.19 44.15
C MET A 166 24.27 -9.41 44.80
N ASN A 167 24.87 -8.53 44.02
CA ASN A 167 25.57 -7.39 44.57
C ASN A 167 24.52 -6.31 44.85
N ASP A 168 24.52 -5.66 46.03
CA ASP A 168 23.58 -4.58 46.39
C ASP A 168 23.50 -3.48 45.30
N ASN A 169 24.58 -3.30 44.54
CA ASN A 169 24.65 -2.38 43.40
C ASN A 169 23.75 -2.77 42.21
N PHE A 170 23.46 -4.06 41.99
CA PHE A 170 22.61 -4.55 40.91
C PHE A 170 21.13 -4.23 41.18
N GLU A 171 20.70 -4.42 42.43
CA GLU A 171 19.35 -4.06 42.85
C GLU A 171 19.11 -2.55 42.76
N ALA A 172 20.06 -1.73 43.23
CA ALA A 172 19.98 -0.28 43.12
C ALA A 172 19.90 0.20 41.65
N THR A 173 20.61 -0.48 40.77
CA THR A 173 20.63 -0.21 39.32
C THR A 173 19.30 -0.53 38.65
N LEU A 174 18.70 -1.69 38.95
CA LEU A 174 17.37 -2.05 38.45
C LEU A 174 16.30 -1.04 38.89
N ARG A 175 16.36 -0.58 40.15
CA ARG A 175 15.44 0.43 40.69
C ARG A 175 15.62 1.79 40.01
N TYR A 176 16.87 2.19 39.72
CA TYR A 176 17.16 3.47 39.06
C TYR A 176 16.65 3.51 37.61
N VAL A 177 16.90 2.44 36.84
CA VAL A 177 16.46 2.32 35.44
C VAL A 177 14.93 2.34 35.34
N TYR A 178 14.22 1.69 36.27
CA TYR A 178 12.76 1.68 36.27
C TYR A 178 12.15 3.02 36.72
N ALA A 179 12.80 3.74 37.63
CA ALA A 179 12.33 5.04 38.11
C ALA A 179 12.43 6.15 37.05
N ASN A 180 13.19 5.94 35.97
CA ASN A 180 13.42 6.91 34.90
C ASN A 180 13.12 6.30 33.52
N PRO A 181 11.85 5.95 33.22
CA PRO A 181 11.48 5.26 31.97
C PRO A 181 11.60 6.15 30.73
N ASP A 182 11.59 7.48 30.91
CA ASP A 182 11.69 8.48 29.83
C ASP A 182 13.14 8.94 29.58
N ASP A 183 14.14 8.30 30.21
CA ASP A 183 15.54 8.57 29.93
C ASP A 183 15.93 7.97 28.57
N GLU A 184 16.60 8.74 27.72
CA GLU A 184 17.02 8.38 26.36
C GLU A 184 17.85 7.06 26.34
N LEU A 185 18.48 6.69 27.47
CA LEU A 185 19.18 5.42 27.65
C LEU A 185 18.29 4.19 27.89
N PHE A 186 17.05 4.37 28.38
CA PHE A 186 16.16 3.29 28.86
C PHE A 186 14.78 3.25 28.19
N GLU A 187 14.57 4.09 27.16
CA GLU A 187 13.36 4.17 26.33
C GLU A 187 13.14 2.92 25.42
N ILE A 188 13.64 1.76 25.84
CA ILE A 188 13.74 0.53 25.04
C ILE A 188 12.79 -0.54 25.60
N GLN A 189 11.74 -0.86 24.85
CA GLN A 189 10.75 -1.90 25.23
C GLN A 189 11.38 -3.28 25.53
N GLY A 190 12.45 -3.66 24.82
CA GLY A 190 13.14 -4.95 25.03
C GLY A 190 13.87 -5.05 26.37
N LEU A 191 14.54 -3.97 26.81
CA LEU A 191 15.22 -3.90 28.09
C LEU A 191 14.23 -3.91 29.26
N GLN A 192 13.14 -3.14 29.13
CA GLN A 192 12.07 -3.09 30.11
C GLN A 192 11.39 -4.47 30.28
N LEU A 193 11.17 -5.21 29.19
CA LEU A 193 10.58 -6.54 29.22
C LEU A 193 11.50 -7.59 29.87
N VAL A 194 12.81 -7.53 29.60
CA VAL A 194 13.80 -8.42 30.21
C VAL A 194 13.94 -8.10 31.71
N MET A 195 13.99 -6.82 32.09
CA MET A 195 14.02 -6.39 33.48
C MET A 195 12.74 -6.78 34.23
N ALA A 196 11.57 -6.64 33.60
CA ALA A 196 10.30 -7.09 34.16
C ALA A 196 10.28 -8.61 34.38
N LYS A 197 10.82 -9.41 33.45
CA LYS A 197 10.97 -10.86 33.62
C LYS A 197 11.93 -11.25 34.74
N VAL A 198 13.08 -10.57 34.86
CA VAL A 198 14.04 -10.79 35.94
C VAL A 198 13.43 -10.45 37.31
N LEU A 199 12.75 -9.31 37.41
CA LEU A 199 12.05 -8.90 38.64
C LEU A 199 10.91 -9.86 39.00
N ALA A 200 10.15 -10.35 38.02
CA ALA A 200 9.09 -11.32 38.24
C ALA A 200 9.61 -12.68 38.73
N ASP A 201 10.70 -13.20 38.15
CA ASP A 201 11.30 -14.49 38.55
C ASP A 201 11.99 -14.39 39.92
N MET A 202 12.63 -13.25 40.22
CA MET A 202 13.21 -12.96 41.54
C MET A 202 12.16 -12.89 42.65
N ASN A 203 11.00 -12.30 42.36
CA ASN A 203 9.93 -12.15 43.34
C ASN A 203 9.18 -13.48 43.59
N ALA A 204 9.04 -14.32 42.56
CA ALA A 204 8.47 -15.67 42.68
C ALA A 204 9.28 -16.58 43.63
N ARG A 205 10.60 -16.34 43.78
CA ARG A 205 11.50 -17.11 44.66
C ARG A 205 11.61 -16.59 46.10
N LYS A 206 10.77 -15.62 46.52
CA LYS A 206 10.79 -15.01 47.88
C LYS A 206 12.17 -14.49 48.33
N CYS A 207 12.95 -13.94 47.41
CA CYS A 207 14.26 -13.35 47.72
C CYS A 207 14.16 -11.96 48.36
N PHE A 208 12.96 -11.39 48.43
CA PHE A 208 12.69 -10.13 49.11
C PHE A 208 12.28 -10.36 50.56
N ALA A 209 13.10 -9.84 51.48
CA ALA A 209 12.61 -9.49 52.80
C ALA A 209 11.98 -8.08 52.71
N THR A 210 10.65 -8.02 52.86
CA THR A 210 9.78 -6.83 52.99
C THR A 210 9.34 -6.09 51.71
N ASP A 211 8.01 -5.87 51.65
CA ASP A 211 7.13 -5.15 50.71
C ASP A 211 7.05 -5.61 49.24
N ALA A 212 6.05 -6.47 48.98
CA ALA A 212 5.78 -7.11 47.70
C ALA A 212 5.25 -6.14 46.62
N LEU A 213 6.00 -6.07 45.52
CA LEU A 213 5.60 -5.52 44.23
C LEU A 213 5.20 -6.68 43.31
N TYR A 214 4.05 -6.65 42.63
CA TYR A 214 3.75 -7.66 41.60
C TYR A 214 3.44 -7.00 40.25
N VAL A 215 3.70 -7.75 39.17
CA VAL A 215 3.49 -7.32 37.78
C VAL A 215 2.12 -7.79 37.33
N ASP A 216 1.27 -6.87 36.87
CA ASP A 216 -0.05 -7.17 36.29
C ASP A 216 0.08 -7.82 34.90
N VAL A 217 -1.01 -8.35 34.34
CA VAL A 217 -1.11 -9.00 33.02
C VAL A 217 -0.63 -8.07 31.88
N ASP A 218 -0.64 -6.76 32.11
CA ASP A 218 -0.15 -5.71 31.21
C ASP A 218 1.32 -5.30 31.45
N GLY A 219 2.08 -6.03 32.28
CA GLY A 219 3.53 -5.78 32.48
C GLY A 219 3.88 -4.63 33.44
N GLN A 220 2.90 -4.02 34.12
CA GLN A 220 3.09 -2.89 35.03
C GLN A 220 3.27 -3.36 36.50
N LEU A 221 4.29 -2.86 37.20
CA LEU A 221 4.53 -3.14 38.63
C LEU A 221 3.55 -2.36 39.53
N LYS A 222 2.75 -3.07 40.34
CA LYS A 222 1.84 -2.50 41.36
C LYS A 222 2.24 -2.93 42.77
N HIS A 223 2.16 -2.01 43.73
CA HIS A 223 2.36 -2.27 45.17
C HIS A 223 1.09 -2.85 45.81
N THR A 224 1.23 -3.84 46.70
CA THR A 224 0.12 -4.30 47.55
C THR A 224 -0.05 -3.39 48.77
N ASN A 225 -1.21 -2.73 48.89
CA ASN A 225 -1.51 -1.72 49.92
C ASN A 225 -1.56 -2.24 51.36
N GLY A 226 -1.15 -1.40 52.34
CA GLY A 226 -1.71 -1.47 53.70
C GLY A 226 -0.87 -1.06 54.91
N LYS A 227 -0.20 0.12 54.91
CA LYS A 227 0.15 0.99 56.07
C LYS A 227 1.46 1.75 55.82
N PHE A 228 1.49 2.73 54.93
CA PHE A 228 2.48 3.82 54.99
C PHE A 228 1.96 5.05 54.21
N ARG A 229 0.73 5.45 54.52
CA ARG A 229 0.06 6.63 53.93
C ARG A 229 0.52 7.97 54.55
N ASN A 230 1.58 7.99 55.36
CA ASN A 230 1.92 9.14 56.20
C ASN A 230 3.24 9.86 55.85
N TRP A 231 3.86 9.62 54.69
CA TRP A 231 5.11 10.32 54.36
C TRP A 231 5.22 10.87 52.93
N ILE A 232 4.09 11.11 52.26
CA ILE A 232 4.02 11.96 51.05
C ILE A 232 2.85 12.94 51.23
N ARG A 233 2.89 13.70 52.33
CA ARG A 233 1.96 14.81 52.58
C ARG A 233 2.62 16.18 52.42
N ASP A 234 3.94 16.25 52.20
CA ASP A 234 4.69 17.51 52.28
C ASP A 234 5.52 17.87 51.03
N ILE A 235 5.14 17.42 49.82
CA ILE A 235 5.76 17.98 48.61
C ILE A 235 4.66 18.41 47.63
N PRO A 236 4.49 19.72 47.38
CA PRO A 236 3.38 20.28 46.62
C PRO A 236 3.67 20.31 45.12
N ASP A 237 2.62 20.07 44.32
CA ASP A 237 2.26 20.71 43.03
C ASP A 237 1.53 19.70 42.13
N ALA A 238 0.71 20.05 41.14
CA ALA A 238 -0.21 21.14 40.90
C ALA A 238 -1.10 20.64 39.74
N THR A 239 -2.41 20.84 39.87
CA THR A 239 -3.41 20.82 38.80
C THR A 239 -3.78 19.50 38.09
N THR A 240 -4.79 18.82 38.64
CA THR A 240 -5.87 18.19 37.85
C THR A 240 -7.24 18.66 38.35
N LYS A 241 -8.06 19.19 37.44
CA LYS A 241 -9.54 19.29 37.53
C LYS A 241 -10.07 18.64 36.25
N ALA A 242 -11.16 17.90 36.19
CA ALA A 242 -12.09 17.31 37.15
C ALA A 242 -13.05 16.45 36.28
N ALA A 243 -13.59 15.35 36.78
CA ALA A 243 -14.92 14.87 36.41
C ALA A 243 -15.41 13.86 37.46
N ASP A 244 -16.62 14.12 37.94
CA ASP A 244 -17.23 13.66 39.19
C ASP A 244 -17.81 12.25 39.20
N GLU A 245 -17.91 11.77 40.45
CA GLU A 245 -18.61 10.60 40.98
C GLU A 245 -20.13 10.69 40.81
N ARG A 246 -20.78 9.61 40.34
CA ARG A 246 -22.19 9.24 40.64
C ARG A 246 -22.54 7.88 40.02
N ALA A 247 -22.27 6.78 40.71
CA ALA A 247 -23.06 5.54 40.62
C ALA A 247 -22.80 4.64 41.85
N PRO A 248 -23.83 4.01 42.46
CA PRO A 248 -23.78 3.60 43.85
C PRO A 248 -23.38 2.13 44.11
N LEU A 249 -22.88 1.95 45.33
CA LEU A 249 -22.61 0.72 46.08
C LEU A 249 -23.80 -0.25 46.14
N LEU A 250 -23.56 -1.52 45.74
CA LEU A 250 -24.00 -2.80 46.33
C LEU A 250 -24.52 -3.83 45.30
N GLY A 251 -23.86 -4.99 45.25
CA GLY A 251 -24.35 -6.25 44.65
C GLY A 251 -23.25 -7.33 44.63
N PRO A 252 -23.52 -8.61 44.93
CA PRO A 252 -22.70 -9.41 45.85
C PRO A 252 -21.59 -10.28 45.23
N GLN A 253 -20.64 -10.64 46.09
CA GLN A 253 -19.52 -11.57 45.90
C GLN A 253 -19.94 -13.04 45.68
N PRO A 254 -19.02 -13.89 45.18
CA PRO A 254 -19.32 -15.04 44.32
C PRO A 254 -19.41 -16.37 45.07
N SER A 255 -20.13 -17.32 44.48
CA SER A 255 -20.02 -18.75 44.77
C SER A 255 -19.03 -19.41 43.81
N THR A 256 -17.98 -19.99 44.37
CA THR A 256 -16.98 -20.88 43.76
C THR A 256 -17.56 -22.24 43.32
N VAL A 257 -17.25 -22.75 42.13
CA VAL A 257 -17.07 -24.21 41.84
C VAL A 257 -16.11 -24.42 40.66
N ASP A 258 -15.01 -25.11 40.98
CA ASP A 258 -14.17 -26.10 40.27
C ASP A 258 -13.89 -26.08 38.76
N ALA A 259 -12.58 -26.02 38.49
CA ALA A 259 -11.73 -26.98 37.76
C ALA A 259 -12.26 -27.67 36.50
N GLY A 260 -11.53 -27.49 35.40
CA GLY A 260 -11.55 -28.45 34.30
C GLY A 260 -11.02 -27.94 32.97
N ASN A 261 -9.78 -28.31 32.69
CA ASN A 261 -9.24 -28.65 31.37
C ASN A 261 -8.97 -27.59 30.28
N GLU A 262 -7.73 -27.75 29.82
CA GLU A 262 -7.29 -27.84 28.42
C GLU A 262 -6.80 -26.57 27.71
N TYR A 263 -5.57 -26.77 27.24
CA TYR A 263 -4.74 -26.00 26.32
C TYR A 263 -5.49 -25.25 25.22
N LEU A 264 -4.94 -24.09 24.84
CA LEU A 264 -4.60 -23.60 23.49
C LEU A 264 -4.45 -22.05 23.53
N PRO A 265 -3.86 -21.38 22.54
CA PRO A 265 -2.44 -21.38 22.17
C PRO A 265 -1.88 -19.93 22.06
N GLU A 266 -0.55 -19.83 21.96
CA GLU A 266 0.22 -18.80 21.24
C GLU A 266 -0.58 -17.57 20.72
N SER A 267 -0.61 -16.47 21.48
CA SER A 267 -1.15 -15.19 21.00
C SER A 267 -0.02 -14.28 20.53
N GLU A 268 -0.01 -14.06 19.22
CA GLU A 268 0.79 -13.12 18.44
C GLU A 268 0.91 -11.74 19.11
N VAL A 269 2.11 -11.17 19.04
CA VAL A 269 2.40 -9.78 19.44
C VAL A 269 1.63 -8.83 18.52
N GLU A 270 0.57 -8.22 19.02
CA GLU A 270 -0.12 -7.10 18.35
C GLU A 270 0.39 -5.76 18.92
N ASP A 271 1.02 -4.98 18.05
CA ASP A 271 1.37 -3.56 18.19
C ASP A 271 0.09 -2.72 18.45
N ASP A 272 -0.03 -2.12 19.63
CA ASP A 272 -1.21 -1.36 20.09
C ASP A 272 -1.15 0.15 19.72
N SER A 273 -0.29 0.53 18.78
CA SER A 273 -0.23 1.91 18.30
C SER A 273 -1.37 2.24 17.31
N GLY A 274 -2.55 2.57 17.85
CA GLY A 274 -3.58 3.32 17.12
C GLY A 274 -4.75 2.51 16.53
N ARG A 275 -5.32 1.58 17.28
CA ARG A 275 -6.53 0.85 16.86
C ARG A 275 -7.73 1.80 16.65
N ILE A 276 -8.10 2.00 15.40
CA ILE A 276 -9.39 2.60 15.04
C ILE A 276 -10.50 1.73 15.59
N SER A 277 -11.42 2.31 16.37
CA SER A 277 -12.61 1.61 16.87
C SER A 277 -13.30 0.84 15.73
N VAL A 278 -13.73 -0.39 16.00
CA VAL A 278 -14.41 -1.27 15.03
C VAL A 278 -15.55 -0.55 14.30
N VAL A 279 -16.28 0.32 15.03
CA VAL A 279 -17.36 1.14 14.46
C VAL A 279 -16.83 2.12 13.41
N ARG A 280 -15.74 2.82 13.71
CA ARG A 280 -15.11 3.76 12.76
C ARG A 280 -14.53 3.04 11.55
N ALA A 281 -13.89 1.89 11.75
CA ALA A 281 -13.38 1.06 10.67
C ALA A 281 -14.53 0.58 9.75
N ALA A 282 -15.64 0.12 10.32
CA ALA A 282 -16.83 -0.26 9.57
C ALA A 282 -17.42 0.92 8.77
N ILE A 283 -17.52 2.11 9.37
CA ILE A 283 -17.96 3.33 8.68
C ILE A 283 -17.04 3.65 7.50
N CYS A 284 -15.72 3.59 7.69
CA CYS A 284 -14.76 3.82 6.61
C CYS A 284 -14.95 2.83 5.47
N VAL A 285 -15.04 1.52 5.77
CA VAL A 285 -15.21 0.49 4.75
C VAL A 285 -16.51 0.66 3.97
N VAL A 286 -17.63 0.91 4.67
CA VAL A 286 -18.94 1.12 4.03
C VAL A 286 -18.95 2.39 3.18
N ALA A 287 -18.38 3.49 3.68
CA ALA A 287 -18.36 4.75 2.96
C ALA A 287 -17.41 4.72 1.74
N LEU A 288 -16.21 4.13 1.87
CA LEU A 288 -15.31 3.88 0.73
C LEU A 288 -15.97 2.97 -0.30
N GLY A 289 -16.57 1.86 0.15
CA GLY A 289 -17.31 0.93 -0.70
C GLY A 289 -18.47 1.62 -1.44
N SER A 290 -19.19 2.53 -0.77
CA SER A 290 -20.28 3.30 -1.38
C SER A 290 -19.78 4.26 -2.46
N LEU A 291 -18.66 4.96 -2.25
CA LEU A 291 -18.08 5.85 -3.25
C LEU A 291 -17.58 5.07 -4.48
N ILE A 292 -16.90 3.95 -4.27
CA ILE A 292 -16.44 3.07 -5.35
C ILE A 292 -17.63 2.46 -6.10
N PHE A 293 -18.69 2.08 -5.39
CA PHE A 293 -19.94 1.60 -5.99
C PHE A 293 -20.61 2.68 -6.84
N LEU A 294 -20.67 3.92 -6.37
CA LEU A 294 -21.19 5.06 -7.15
C LEU A 294 -20.37 5.30 -8.41
N GLN A 295 -19.04 5.28 -8.31
CA GLN A 295 -18.15 5.40 -9.45
C GLN A 295 -18.40 4.29 -10.49
N ALA A 296 -18.49 3.03 -10.05
CA ALA A 296 -18.77 1.89 -10.91
C ALA A 296 -20.18 1.96 -11.55
N THR A 297 -21.17 2.39 -10.78
CA THR A 297 -22.54 2.63 -11.26
C THR A 297 -22.55 3.70 -12.34
N ASN A 298 -21.78 4.78 -12.17
CA ASN A 298 -21.70 5.87 -13.13
C ASN A 298 -21.17 5.40 -14.51
N ILE A 299 -20.19 4.49 -14.50
CA ILE A 299 -19.62 3.90 -15.72
C ILE A 299 -20.67 3.03 -16.44
N SER A 300 -21.35 2.15 -15.70
CA SER A 300 -22.30 1.21 -16.27
C SER A 300 -23.65 1.85 -16.67
N LEU A 301 -24.09 2.88 -15.94
CA LEU A 301 -25.33 3.63 -16.17
C LEU A 301 -25.43 4.20 -17.59
N LEU A 302 -24.32 4.65 -18.18
CA LEU A 302 -24.34 5.17 -19.55
C LEU A 302 -24.65 4.11 -20.60
N THR A 303 -24.31 2.85 -20.37
CA THR A 303 -24.53 1.77 -21.35
C THR A 303 -26.02 1.60 -21.69
N THR A 304 -26.91 1.85 -20.73
CA THR A 304 -28.37 1.70 -20.88
C THR A 304 -29.11 3.03 -21.06
N THR A 305 -28.51 4.17 -20.70
CA THR A 305 -29.15 5.50 -20.79
C THR A 305 -28.67 6.33 -21.98
N GLN A 306 -27.57 5.94 -22.65
CA GLN A 306 -26.98 6.67 -23.78
C GLN A 306 -27.98 7.06 -24.87
N SER A 307 -28.91 6.16 -25.22
CA SER A 307 -29.91 6.41 -26.28
C SER A 307 -30.86 7.54 -25.91
N THR A 308 -31.30 7.60 -24.66
CA THR A 308 -32.20 8.67 -24.16
C THR A 308 -31.47 10.00 -24.10
N ILE A 309 -30.21 10.01 -23.63
CA ILE A 309 -29.38 11.22 -23.57
C ILE A 309 -29.09 11.75 -24.98
N ALA A 310 -28.75 10.86 -25.92
CA ALA A 310 -28.47 11.23 -27.31
C ALA A 310 -29.69 11.85 -28.00
N ALA A 311 -30.89 11.34 -27.72
CA ALA A 311 -32.14 11.88 -28.24
C ALA A 311 -32.47 13.25 -27.65
N ASP A 312 -32.32 13.42 -26.33
CA ASP A 312 -32.67 14.65 -25.63
C ASP A 312 -31.70 15.81 -25.94
N LEU A 313 -30.44 15.51 -26.25
CA LEU A 313 -29.40 16.51 -26.56
C LEU A 313 -29.09 16.64 -28.07
N ASP A 314 -29.82 15.94 -28.94
CA ASP A 314 -29.54 15.76 -30.38
C ASP A 314 -28.05 15.47 -30.68
N ALA A 315 -27.48 14.51 -29.96
CA ALA A 315 -26.04 14.26 -29.93
C ALA A 315 -25.65 12.85 -30.43
N PHE A 316 -26.42 12.28 -31.37
CA PHE A 316 -26.24 10.90 -31.84
C PHE A 316 -24.86 10.60 -32.45
N GLU A 317 -24.25 11.53 -33.19
CA GLU A 317 -22.91 11.33 -33.75
C GLU A 317 -21.78 11.46 -32.71
N LYS A 318 -22.10 11.99 -31.52
CA LYS A 318 -21.14 12.34 -30.48
C LYS A 318 -21.28 11.46 -29.23
N THR A 319 -22.01 10.35 -29.30
CA THR A 319 -22.26 9.45 -28.17
C THR A 319 -21.00 8.78 -27.62
N SER A 320 -19.99 8.54 -28.47
CA SER A 320 -18.69 8.03 -28.01
C SER A 320 -18.07 8.93 -26.94
N TRP A 321 -18.32 10.24 -26.99
CA TRP A 321 -17.81 11.21 -26.02
C TRP A 321 -18.51 11.15 -24.65
N PHE A 322 -19.71 10.56 -24.54
CA PHE A 322 -20.44 10.51 -23.26
C PHE A 322 -19.65 9.73 -22.20
N THR A 323 -19.06 8.61 -22.61
CA THR A 323 -18.22 7.77 -21.75
C THR A 323 -16.77 8.21 -21.80
N SER A 324 -16.25 8.53 -22.99
CA SER A 324 -14.85 8.91 -23.16
C SER A 324 -14.46 10.16 -22.39
N ALA A 325 -15.28 11.23 -22.35
CA ALA A 325 -14.90 12.46 -21.62
C ALA A 325 -14.69 12.22 -20.12
N TYR A 326 -15.58 11.44 -19.49
CA TYR A 326 -15.45 11.05 -18.09
C TYR A 326 -14.19 10.21 -17.86
N LEU A 327 -13.96 9.19 -18.68
CA LEU A 327 -12.82 8.29 -18.49
C LEU A 327 -11.49 8.94 -18.84
N ILE A 328 -11.45 9.82 -19.85
CA ILE A 328 -10.26 10.63 -20.17
C ILE A 328 -9.90 11.47 -18.96
N ALA A 329 -10.87 12.15 -18.35
CA ALA A 329 -10.66 12.89 -17.12
C ALA A 329 -10.12 11.96 -16.01
N VAL A 330 -10.79 10.82 -15.75
CA VAL A 330 -10.34 9.82 -14.76
C VAL A 330 -8.87 9.45 -14.96
N SER A 331 -8.47 9.02 -16.17
CA SER A 331 -7.10 8.57 -16.43
C SER A 331 -6.08 9.69 -16.35
N SER A 332 -6.40 10.85 -16.89
CA SER A 332 -5.48 11.99 -16.89
C SER A 332 -5.20 12.55 -15.49
N THR A 333 -6.19 12.50 -14.59
CA THR A 333 -6.05 13.07 -13.23
C THR A 333 -5.74 12.05 -12.14
N SER A 334 -5.85 10.74 -12.39
CA SER A 334 -5.51 9.71 -11.38
C SER A 334 -4.08 9.81 -10.82
N PRO A 335 -3.02 9.95 -11.65
CA PRO A 335 -1.65 10.09 -11.13
C PRO A 335 -1.52 11.34 -10.26
N LEU A 336 -2.14 12.45 -10.70
CA LEU A 336 -2.13 13.71 -9.98
C LEU A 336 -2.82 13.59 -8.62
N THR A 337 -3.96 12.91 -8.55
CA THR A 337 -4.65 12.66 -7.28
C THR A 337 -3.85 11.78 -6.33
N GLY A 338 -3.11 10.79 -6.86
CA GLY A 338 -2.20 9.97 -6.07
C GLY A 338 -1.03 10.78 -5.48
N LYS A 339 -0.49 11.74 -6.24
CA LYS A 339 0.54 12.65 -5.73
C LYS A 339 -0.02 13.64 -4.70
N LEU A 340 -1.21 14.19 -4.97
CA LEU A 340 -1.89 15.09 -4.03
C LEU A 340 -2.17 14.42 -2.68
N SER A 341 -2.50 13.13 -2.66
CA SER A 341 -2.67 12.38 -1.40
C SER A 341 -1.39 12.12 -0.61
N GLN A 342 -0.20 12.34 -1.19
CA GLN A 342 1.05 12.33 -0.44
C GLN A 342 1.32 13.67 0.25
N LEU A 343 0.77 14.76 -0.28
CA LEU A 343 0.96 16.13 0.22
C LEU A 343 -0.09 16.54 1.26
N PHE A 344 -1.34 16.12 1.02
CA PHE A 344 -2.49 16.42 1.86
C PHE A 344 -2.95 15.17 2.61
N SER A 345 -3.59 15.36 3.76
CA SER A 345 -4.17 14.24 4.51
C SER A 345 -5.15 13.44 3.63
N PRO A 346 -5.08 12.11 3.64
CA PRO A 346 -5.97 11.23 2.87
C PRO A 346 -7.46 11.54 3.11
N ARG A 347 -7.81 11.92 4.35
CA ARG A 347 -9.16 12.38 4.74
C ARG A 347 -9.65 13.55 3.88
N ASN A 348 -8.82 14.56 3.69
CA ASN A 348 -9.18 15.75 2.92
C ASN A 348 -9.26 15.42 1.43
N CYS A 349 -8.33 14.60 0.93
CA CYS A 349 -8.31 14.17 -0.46
C CYS A 349 -9.56 13.36 -0.83
N ILE A 350 -9.98 12.39 -0.01
CA ILE A 350 -11.13 11.55 -0.33
C ILE A 350 -12.44 12.33 -0.24
N SER A 351 -12.61 13.18 0.76
CA SER A 351 -13.80 14.04 0.90
C SER A 351 -13.88 15.08 -0.21
N GLY A 352 -12.76 15.72 -0.58
CA GLY A 352 -12.69 16.64 -1.72
C GLY A 352 -13.05 15.94 -3.05
N SER A 353 -12.54 14.73 -3.26
CA SER A 353 -12.85 13.92 -4.43
C SER A 353 -14.34 13.54 -4.51
N ALA A 354 -14.94 13.19 -3.36
CA ALA A 354 -16.37 12.89 -3.26
C ALA A 354 -17.25 14.11 -3.56
N ILE A 355 -16.87 15.30 -3.08
CA ILE A 355 -17.57 16.56 -3.37
C ILE A 355 -17.49 16.87 -4.87
N ILE A 356 -16.30 16.78 -5.48
CA ILE A 356 -16.12 17.01 -6.93
C ILE A 356 -16.96 16.02 -7.74
N LEU A 357 -16.98 14.74 -7.34
CA LEU A 357 -17.81 13.72 -7.98
C LEU A 357 -19.30 14.06 -7.90
N GLY A 358 -19.79 14.48 -6.72
CA GLY A 358 -21.18 14.88 -6.53
C GLY A 358 -21.55 16.15 -7.30
N LEU A 359 -20.70 17.18 -7.30
CA LEU A 359 -20.92 18.41 -8.06
C LEU A 359 -20.94 18.16 -9.57
N GLY A 360 -20.04 17.30 -10.06
CA GLY A 360 -20.04 16.90 -11.47
C GLY A 360 -21.32 16.16 -11.87
N ALA A 361 -21.80 15.23 -11.03
CA ALA A 361 -23.05 14.52 -11.26
C ALA A 361 -24.25 15.49 -11.24
N LEU A 362 -24.28 16.43 -10.29
CA LEU A 362 -25.29 17.48 -10.22
C LEU A 362 -25.28 18.35 -11.47
N PHE A 363 -24.12 18.81 -11.91
CA PHE A 363 -23.99 19.62 -13.13
C PHE A 363 -24.45 18.85 -14.37
N THR A 364 -24.12 17.56 -14.47
CA THR A 364 -24.58 16.68 -15.55
C THR A 364 -26.10 16.55 -15.55
N SER A 365 -26.75 16.51 -14.38
CA SER A 365 -28.21 16.41 -14.28
C SER A 365 -28.95 17.64 -14.82
N PHE A 366 -28.34 18.83 -14.75
CA PHE A 366 -28.92 20.07 -15.26
C PHE A 366 -28.51 20.38 -16.70
N ALA A 367 -27.74 19.50 -17.36
CA ALA A 367 -27.27 19.75 -18.70
C ALA A 367 -28.43 19.83 -19.71
N GLN A 368 -28.45 20.93 -20.47
CA GLN A 368 -29.40 21.18 -21.57
C GLN A 368 -28.73 21.07 -22.94
N THR A 369 -27.39 21.07 -22.99
CA THR A 369 -26.63 20.98 -24.23
C THR A 369 -25.60 19.86 -24.13
N PHE A 370 -25.16 19.35 -25.29
CA PHE A 370 -24.04 18.41 -25.35
C PHE A 370 -22.77 18.95 -24.66
N ALA A 371 -22.45 20.23 -24.87
CA ALA A 371 -21.24 20.83 -24.29
C ALA A 371 -21.31 20.88 -22.75
N SER A 372 -22.43 21.33 -22.18
CA SER A 372 -22.62 21.35 -20.73
C SER A 372 -22.62 19.93 -20.14
N PHE A 373 -23.19 18.96 -20.85
CA PHE A 373 -23.15 17.55 -20.45
C PHE A 373 -21.70 17.05 -20.34
N ILE A 374 -20.88 17.30 -21.37
CA ILE A 374 -19.47 16.88 -21.39
C ILE A 374 -18.65 17.56 -20.28
N ILE A 375 -18.89 18.84 -19.99
CA ILE A 375 -18.22 19.53 -18.86
C ILE A 375 -18.56 18.83 -17.54
N GLY A 376 -19.84 18.48 -17.31
CA GLY A 376 -20.26 17.70 -16.14
C GLY A 376 -19.58 16.34 -16.05
N ARG A 377 -19.43 15.64 -17.20
CA ARG A 377 -18.71 14.37 -17.27
C ARG A 377 -17.23 14.51 -16.90
N ILE A 378 -16.57 15.57 -17.36
CA ILE A 378 -15.16 15.86 -17.01
C ILE A 378 -15.03 16.08 -15.50
N ILE A 379 -15.86 16.95 -14.90
CA ILE A 379 -15.83 17.23 -13.45
C ILE A 379 -16.07 15.94 -12.65
N THR A 380 -17.08 15.15 -13.04
CA THR A 380 -17.37 13.86 -12.39
C THR A 380 -16.18 12.90 -12.50
N GLY A 381 -15.48 12.90 -13.64
CA GLY A 381 -14.32 12.06 -13.88
C GLY A 381 -13.11 12.44 -13.03
N ILE A 382 -12.87 13.73 -12.83
CA ILE A 382 -11.82 14.23 -11.93
C ILE A 382 -12.07 13.74 -10.50
N GLY A 383 -13.31 13.85 -10.01
CA GLY A 383 -13.69 13.35 -8.69
C GLY A 383 -13.54 11.82 -8.56
N ALA A 384 -13.94 11.09 -9.60
CA ALA A 384 -13.84 9.63 -9.63
C ALA A 384 -12.39 9.11 -9.64
N ALA A 385 -11.46 9.84 -10.26
CA ALA A 385 -10.03 9.52 -10.20
C ALA A 385 -9.50 9.50 -8.76
N GLY A 386 -9.84 10.55 -8.00
CA GLY A 386 -9.44 10.69 -6.61
C GLY A 386 -10.14 9.69 -5.70
N VAL A 387 -11.44 9.42 -5.94
CA VAL A 387 -12.18 8.40 -5.18
C VAL A 387 -11.48 7.06 -5.23
N PHE A 388 -11.19 6.53 -6.42
CA PHE A 388 -10.56 5.20 -6.53
C PHE A 388 -9.15 5.19 -5.93
N THR A 389 -8.30 6.13 -6.36
CA THR A 389 -6.88 6.17 -5.98
C THR A 389 -6.69 6.38 -4.48
N VAL A 390 -7.38 7.37 -3.91
CA VAL A 390 -7.26 7.71 -2.49
C VAL A 390 -7.94 6.65 -1.62
N SER A 391 -8.98 5.96 -2.10
CA SER A 391 -9.58 4.85 -1.34
C SER A 391 -8.59 3.72 -1.10
N ILE A 392 -7.79 3.35 -2.12
CA ILE A 392 -6.76 2.33 -1.96
C ILE A 392 -5.70 2.80 -0.96
N ILE A 393 -5.27 4.06 -1.03
CA ILE A 393 -4.30 4.64 -0.08
C ILE A 393 -4.84 4.60 1.36
N VAL A 394 -6.09 5.05 1.57
CA VAL A 394 -6.74 5.01 2.88
C VAL A 394 -6.82 3.59 3.42
N VAL A 395 -7.17 2.59 2.59
CA VAL A 395 -7.19 1.19 3.05
C VAL A 395 -5.81 0.71 3.45
N LEU A 396 -4.79 1.07 2.68
CA LEU A 396 -3.41 0.67 2.95
C LEU A 396 -2.87 1.29 4.25
N GLU A 397 -3.29 2.51 4.59
CA GLU A 397 -2.92 3.17 5.84
C GLU A 397 -3.73 2.67 7.05
N LEU A 398 -5.04 2.47 6.89
CA LEU A 398 -5.93 2.12 7.99
C LEU A 398 -5.98 0.62 8.31
N SER A 399 -5.59 -0.24 7.36
CA SER A 399 -5.64 -1.69 7.52
C SER A 399 -4.26 -2.24 7.82
N GLY A 400 -4.17 -3.09 8.85
CA GLY A 400 -2.97 -3.88 9.14
C GLY A 400 -2.57 -4.80 7.96
N PRO A 401 -1.29 -5.17 7.82
CA PRO A 401 -0.76 -5.93 6.68
C PRO A 401 -1.59 -7.17 6.32
N THR A 402 -2.09 -7.89 7.32
CA THR A 402 -2.89 -9.12 7.17
C THR A 402 -4.31 -8.87 6.64
N LYS A 403 -4.93 -7.74 7.00
CA LYS A 403 -6.33 -7.41 6.63
C LYS A 403 -6.45 -6.60 5.34
N ARG A 404 -5.37 -5.97 4.86
CA ARG A 404 -5.34 -5.14 3.64
C ARG A 404 -5.93 -5.85 2.42
N GLY A 405 -5.50 -7.08 2.16
CA GLY A 405 -5.97 -7.86 1.01
C GLY A 405 -7.48 -8.10 1.04
N ALA A 406 -8.02 -8.41 2.21
CA ALA A 406 -9.46 -8.62 2.39
C ALA A 406 -10.28 -7.34 2.15
N VAL A 407 -9.81 -6.20 2.68
CA VAL A 407 -10.50 -4.91 2.50
C VAL A 407 -10.42 -4.43 1.05
N ILE A 408 -9.26 -4.52 0.39
CA ILE A 408 -9.11 -4.21 -1.04
C ILE A 408 -10.00 -5.13 -1.88
N GLY A 409 -10.07 -6.41 -1.54
CA GLY A 409 -10.98 -7.38 -2.16
C GLY A 409 -12.45 -6.98 -2.02
N LEU A 410 -12.86 -6.52 -0.83
CA LEU A 410 -14.21 -6.03 -0.58
C LEU A 410 -14.53 -4.78 -1.40
N LEU A 411 -13.61 -3.82 -1.49
CA LEU A 411 -13.77 -2.62 -2.32
C LEU A 411 -13.89 -2.97 -3.81
N ASN A 412 -13.04 -3.87 -4.32
CA ASN A 412 -13.11 -4.35 -5.70
C ASN A 412 -14.40 -5.13 -5.98
N SER A 413 -14.93 -5.84 -4.98
CA SER A 413 -16.23 -6.50 -5.06
C SER A 413 -17.35 -5.45 -5.15
N GLY A 414 -17.30 -4.40 -4.33
CA GLY A 414 -18.22 -3.26 -4.42
C GLY A 414 -18.21 -2.58 -5.79
N PHE A 415 -17.04 -2.40 -6.39
CA PHE A 415 -16.89 -1.92 -7.77
C PHE A 415 -17.60 -2.86 -8.77
N THR A 416 -17.31 -4.16 -8.67
CA THR A 416 -17.87 -5.18 -9.57
C THR A 416 -19.40 -5.27 -9.47
N VAL A 417 -19.94 -5.20 -8.25
CA VAL A 417 -21.38 -5.15 -8.01
C VAL A 417 -21.97 -3.86 -8.56
N GLY A 418 -21.31 -2.72 -8.37
CA GLY A 418 -21.73 -1.43 -8.93
C GLY A 418 -21.83 -1.43 -10.45
N VAL A 419 -20.90 -2.08 -11.15
CA VAL A 419 -20.97 -2.22 -12.62
C VAL A 419 -22.18 -3.06 -13.05
N ALA A 420 -22.49 -4.14 -12.33
CA ALA A 420 -23.62 -5.03 -12.69
C ALA A 420 -24.98 -4.40 -12.34
N VAL A 421 -25.09 -3.81 -11.15
CA VAL A 421 -26.33 -3.22 -10.64
C VAL A 421 -26.63 -1.90 -11.35
N GLY A 422 -25.60 -1.08 -11.62
CA GLY A 422 -25.79 0.26 -12.17
C GLY A 422 -26.50 0.28 -13.52
N ALA A 423 -26.06 -0.54 -14.49
CA ALA A 423 -26.73 -0.64 -15.79
C ALA A 423 -28.18 -1.14 -15.67
N THR A 424 -28.42 -2.11 -14.80
CA THR A 424 -29.73 -2.74 -14.57
C THR A 424 -30.72 -1.76 -13.96
N VAL A 425 -30.33 -1.10 -12.87
CA VAL A 425 -31.14 -0.10 -12.15
C VAL A 425 -31.40 1.11 -13.04
N ALA A 426 -30.37 1.62 -13.73
CA ALA A 426 -30.54 2.72 -14.67
C ALA A 426 -31.51 2.37 -15.81
N GLY A 427 -31.39 1.17 -16.38
CA GLY A 427 -32.29 0.69 -17.42
C GLY A 427 -33.74 0.53 -16.96
N ALA A 428 -33.97 0.15 -15.69
CA ALA A 428 -35.31 0.06 -15.13
C ALA A 428 -35.94 1.43 -14.83
N LEU A 429 -35.12 2.40 -14.42
CA LEU A 429 -35.58 3.70 -13.94
C LEU A 429 -35.65 4.78 -15.04
N VAL A 430 -34.80 4.69 -16.08
CA VAL A 430 -34.66 5.76 -17.10
C VAL A 430 -35.97 6.16 -17.76
N ASN A 431 -36.85 5.19 -18.05
CA ASN A 431 -38.14 5.45 -18.70
C ASN A 431 -39.19 6.06 -17.74
N ARG A 432 -38.97 6.00 -16.41
CA ARG A 432 -39.92 6.47 -15.40
C ARG A 432 -39.53 7.83 -14.82
N VAL A 433 -38.27 7.99 -14.45
CA VAL A 433 -37.76 9.21 -13.77
C VAL A 433 -36.88 10.09 -14.67
N GLY A 434 -36.53 9.60 -15.87
CA GLY A 434 -35.63 10.29 -16.78
C GLY A 434 -34.15 10.15 -16.40
N TRP A 435 -33.26 10.43 -17.35
CA TRP A 435 -31.81 10.29 -17.17
C TRP A 435 -31.23 11.34 -16.21
N ARG A 436 -31.82 12.54 -16.15
CA ARG A 436 -31.37 13.64 -15.26
C ARG A 436 -31.45 13.26 -13.79
N ALA A 437 -32.56 12.65 -13.37
CA ALA A 437 -32.77 12.19 -12.00
C ALA A 437 -31.73 11.13 -11.57
N LEU A 438 -31.30 10.26 -12.50
CA LEU A 438 -30.29 9.23 -12.23
C LEU A 438 -28.92 9.83 -11.87
N PHE A 439 -28.56 10.98 -12.45
CA PHE A 439 -27.35 11.71 -12.07
C PHE A 439 -27.54 12.48 -10.77
N TRP A 440 -28.70 13.12 -10.61
CA TRP A 440 -29.01 13.89 -9.40
C TRP A 440 -28.98 13.04 -8.12
N MET A 441 -29.50 11.80 -8.17
CA MET A 441 -29.51 10.87 -7.02
C MET A 441 -28.11 10.44 -6.54
N GLN A 442 -27.08 10.52 -7.39
CA GLN A 442 -25.70 10.14 -6.99
C GLN A 442 -25.06 11.20 -6.09
N THR A 443 -25.44 12.47 -6.26
CA THR A 443 -24.90 13.61 -5.50
C THR A 443 -25.06 13.50 -3.99
N PRO A 444 -26.26 13.28 -3.43
CA PRO A 444 -26.42 13.17 -1.98
C PRO A 444 -25.64 11.97 -1.40
N LEU A 445 -25.60 10.84 -2.12
CA LEU A 445 -24.85 9.66 -1.70
C LEU A 445 -23.34 9.92 -1.64
N ALA A 446 -22.80 10.63 -2.64
CA ALA A 446 -21.39 11.02 -2.67
C ALA A 446 -21.04 11.97 -1.51
N ILE A 447 -21.88 12.98 -1.24
CA ILE A 447 -21.65 13.94 -0.16
C ILE A 447 -21.73 13.27 1.22
N VAL A 448 -22.73 12.41 1.44
CA VAL A 448 -22.90 11.68 2.72
C VAL A 448 -21.71 10.77 2.97
N ALA A 449 -21.29 9.96 1.98
CA ALA A 449 -20.15 9.08 2.12
C ALA A 449 -18.83 9.84 2.31
N GLY A 450 -18.62 10.93 1.55
CA GLY A 450 -17.45 11.79 1.70
C GLY A 450 -17.38 12.48 3.06
N THR A 451 -18.53 12.89 3.62
CA THR A 451 -18.63 13.50 4.95
C THR A 451 -18.41 12.46 6.05
N ALA A 452 -18.97 11.26 5.89
CA ALA A 452 -18.73 10.15 6.82
C ALA A 452 -17.24 9.80 6.89
N LEU A 453 -16.55 9.75 5.75
CA LEU A 453 -15.09 9.53 5.71
C LEU A 453 -14.30 10.68 6.31
N TYR A 454 -14.75 11.91 6.09
CA TYR A 454 -14.17 13.06 6.77
C TYR A 454 -14.20 12.80 8.28
N LEU A 455 -15.38 12.53 8.84
CA LEU A 455 -15.53 12.38 10.30
C LEU A 455 -14.86 11.12 10.87
N ALA A 456 -14.82 10.01 10.12
CA ALA A 456 -14.34 8.72 10.61
C ALA A 456 -12.81 8.56 10.54
N ILE A 457 -12.13 9.18 9.56
CA ILE A 457 -10.67 9.06 9.40
C ILE A 457 -9.96 9.93 10.45
N PRO A 458 -9.13 9.34 11.34
CA PRO A 458 -8.47 10.10 12.40
C PRO A 458 -7.40 11.05 11.83
N THR A 459 -7.25 12.22 12.46
CA THR A 459 -6.34 13.30 12.03
C THR A 459 -4.85 12.95 12.12
N GLN A 460 -4.51 11.95 12.94
CA GLN A 460 -3.14 11.47 13.18
C GLN A 460 -2.62 10.48 12.12
N PHE A 461 -3.49 9.90 11.28
CA PHE A 461 -3.07 9.15 10.10
C PHE A 461 -2.67 10.14 9.01
N SER A 462 -1.43 10.59 9.09
CA SER A 462 -0.86 11.53 8.13
C SER A 462 0.50 11.02 7.70
N ALA A 463 0.53 10.32 6.57
CA ALA A 463 1.75 10.16 5.77
C ALA A 463 2.12 11.49 5.07
N ALA A 464 1.89 12.65 5.71
CA ALA A 464 2.58 13.87 5.34
C ALA A 464 4.05 13.66 5.73
N ARG A 465 4.85 13.13 4.80
CA ARG A 465 6.32 12.99 4.87
C ARG A 465 7.06 14.33 4.98
N GLY A 466 6.43 15.37 5.52
CA GLY A 466 7.01 16.68 5.73
C GLY A 466 6.33 17.37 6.91
N ASN A 467 7.17 17.90 7.80
CA ASN A 467 6.82 18.71 8.97
C ASN A 467 5.46 19.41 8.81
N SER A 468 4.52 19.09 9.70
CA SER A 468 3.17 19.65 9.73
C SER A 468 3.10 21.18 9.82
N LYS A 469 4.26 21.85 10.00
CA LYS A 469 4.44 23.30 10.07
C LYS A 469 4.72 23.97 8.72
N GLU A 470 4.94 23.25 7.62
CA GLU A 470 5.13 23.89 6.31
C GLU A 470 3.80 24.32 5.67
N SER A 471 3.73 25.58 5.21
CA SER A 471 2.58 26.15 4.51
C SER A 471 2.17 25.32 3.30
N SER A 472 0.87 25.03 3.14
CA SER A 472 0.31 24.26 2.02
C SER A 472 0.82 24.72 0.66
N TRP A 473 1.04 26.02 0.48
CA TRP A 473 1.57 26.62 -0.75
C TRP A 473 3.00 26.17 -1.10
N LYS A 474 3.85 25.94 -0.09
CA LYS A 474 5.22 25.47 -0.29
C LYS A 474 5.24 23.98 -0.69
N LYS A 475 4.33 23.18 -0.13
CA LYS A 475 4.11 21.78 -0.53
C LYS A 475 3.60 21.66 -1.96
N LEU A 476 2.68 22.53 -2.37
CA LEU A 476 2.26 22.65 -3.77
C LEU A 476 3.44 23.06 -4.67
N GLY A 477 4.33 23.94 -4.24
CA GLY A 477 5.50 24.36 -5.02
C GLY A 477 6.49 23.25 -5.36
N ALA A 478 6.51 22.16 -4.58
CA ALA A 478 7.40 21.01 -4.79
C ALA A 478 6.86 20.00 -5.82
N LEU A 479 5.63 20.18 -6.33
CA LEU A 479 5.06 19.30 -7.35
C LEU A 479 5.77 19.45 -8.69
N ASP A 480 6.00 18.32 -9.35
CA ASP A 480 6.42 18.30 -10.75
C ASP A 480 5.25 18.69 -11.68
N TYR A 481 5.03 20.00 -11.80
CA TYR A 481 3.99 20.57 -12.66
C TYR A 481 4.23 20.27 -14.14
N LEU A 482 5.50 20.20 -14.56
CA LEU A 482 5.84 19.91 -15.95
C LEU A 482 5.48 18.46 -16.29
N GLY A 483 5.85 17.52 -15.43
CA GLY A 483 5.48 16.10 -15.57
C GLY A 483 3.97 15.92 -15.51
N ALA A 484 3.29 16.52 -14.53
CA ALA A 484 1.84 16.45 -14.42
C ALA A 484 1.11 16.99 -15.67
N LEU A 485 1.55 18.14 -16.18
CA LEU A 485 0.97 18.77 -17.37
C LEU A 485 1.22 17.92 -18.63
N THR A 486 2.45 17.50 -18.86
CA THR A 486 2.83 16.72 -20.04
C THR A 486 2.16 15.35 -20.06
N LEU A 487 2.04 14.68 -18.91
CA LEU A 487 1.28 13.44 -18.75
C LEU A 487 -0.21 13.64 -19.05
N THR A 488 -0.83 14.66 -18.44
CA THR A 488 -2.25 14.96 -18.62
C THR A 488 -2.56 15.29 -20.08
N VAL A 489 -1.78 16.18 -20.70
CA VAL A 489 -1.94 16.58 -22.11
C VAL A 489 -1.71 15.37 -23.03
N GLY A 490 -0.69 14.56 -22.77
CA GLY A 490 -0.40 13.35 -23.53
C GLY A 490 -1.58 12.37 -23.52
N ILE A 491 -2.09 12.02 -22.34
CA ILE A 491 -3.23 11.11 -22.19
C ILE A 491 -4.50 11.69 -22.85
N VAL A 492 -4.80 12.98 -22.61
CA VAL A 492 -5.99 13.63 -23.17
C VAL A 492 -5.95 13.63 -24.70
N LEU A 493 -4.84 14.06 -25.31
CA LEU A 493 -4.72 14.11 -26.77
C LEU A 493 -4.79 12.71 -27.40
N LEU A 494 -4.13 11.72 -26.80
CA LEU A 494 -4.12 10.36 -27.29
C LEU A 494 -5.52 9.76 -27.29
N LEU A 495 -6.19 9.81 -26.14
CA LEU A 495 -7.52 9.22 -25.98
C LEU A 495 -8.59 10.00 -26.75
N ALA A 496 -8.48 11.33 -26.85
CA ALA A 496 -9.36 12.16 -27.68
C ALA A 496 -9.24 11.79 -29.17
N ALA A 497 -8.02 11.55 -29.66
CA ALA A 497 -7.79 11.14 -31.04
C ALA A 497 -8.39 9.76 -31.33
N LEU A 498 -8.15 8.80 -30.43
CA LEU A 498 -8.58 7.41 -30.59
C LEU A 498 -10.09 7.24 -30.42
N SER A 499 -10.74 8.11 -29.63
CA SER A 499 -12.20 8.13 -29.45
C SER A 499 -12.97 8.81 -30.59
N ASN A 500 -12.28 9.34 -31.61
CA ASN A 500 -12.93 10.07 -32.69
C ASN A 500 -13.82 9.12 -33.53
N PRO A 501 -15.12 9.46 -33.72
CA PRO A 501 -16.08 8.57 -34.38
C PRO A 501 -15.94 8.49 -35.91
N ARG A 502 -15.18 9.39 -36.54
CA ARG A 502 -15.03 9.43 -38.01
C ARG A 502 -13.65 8.93 -38.44
N ARG A 503 -12.61 9.64 -38.04
CA ARG A 503 -11.23 9.33 -38.40
C ARG A 503 -10.31 9.67 -37.24
N ILE A 504 -9.25 8.88 -37.09
CA ILE A 504 -8.23 9.15 -36.08
C ILE A 504 -7.40 10.34 -36.58
N PRO A 505 -7.41 11.50 -35.90
CA PRO A 505 -6.61 12.63 -36.31
C PRO A 505 -5.13 12.37 -35.98
N VAL A 506 -4.25 12.52 -36.97
CA VAL A 506 -2.81 12.24 -36.82
C VAL A 506 -2.12 13.30 -35.93
N LEU A 507 -2.51 14.56 -36.06
CA LEU A 507 -1.85 15.67 -35.36
C LEU A 507 -1.93 15.54 -33.82
N PRO A 508 -3.10 15.26 -33.20
CA PRO A 508 -3.16 15.01 -31.76
C PRO A 508 -2.39 13.75 -31.32
N ILE A 509 -2.26 12.72 -32.18
CA ILE A 509 -1.42 11.56 -31.86
C ILE A 509 0.04 11.98 -31.79
N VAL A 510 0.55 12.69 -32.79
CA VAL A 510 1.94 13.15 -32.82
C VAL A 510 2.23 14.01 -31.59
N PHE A 511 1.37 14.97 -31.27
CA PHE A 511 1.53 15.78 -30.05
C PHE A 511 1.39 14.96 -28.76
N SER A 512 0.55 13.93 -28.72
CA SER A 512 0.46 13.04 -27.56
C SER A 512 1.74 12.24 -27.35
N VAL A 513 2.35 11.73 -28.42
CA VAL A 513 3.61 10.98 -28.37
C VAL A 513 4.74 11.91 -27.90
N ILE A 514 4.79 13.14 -28.42
CA ILE A 514 5.76 14.15 -27.97
C ILE A 514 5.55 14.46 -26.49
N ALA A 515 4.31 14.72 -26.06
CA ALA A 515 4.01 15.05 -24.66
C ALA A 515 4.35 13.89 -23.71
N LEU A 516 4.01 12.65 -24.06
CA LEU A 516 4.36 11.46 -23.27
C LEU A 516 5.87 11.20 -23.26
N ALA A 517 6.58 11.44 -24.38
CA ALA A 517 8.03 11.35 -24.42
C ALA A 517 8.68 12.41 -23.53
N THR A 518 8.20 13.66 -23.58
CA THR A 518 8.64 14.74 -22.68
C THR A 518 8.36 14.40 -21.23
N PHE A 519 7.21 13.80 -20.91
CA PHE A 519 6.91 13.31 -19.57
C PHE A 519 7.94 12.28 -19.10
N VAL A 520 8.23 11.26 -19.92
CA VAL A 520 9.22 10.22 -19.58
C VAL A 520 10.61 10.82 -19.39
N LEU A 521 11.03 11.75 -20.25
CA LEU A 521 12.32 12.43 -20.10
C LEU A 521 12.39 13.30 -18.85
N ASN A 522 11.31 14.02 -18.54
CA ASN A 522 11.21 14.82 -17.32
C ASN A 522 11.32 13.93 -16.08
N GLU A 523 10.60 12.82 -16.05
CA GLU A 523 10.58 11.86 -14.95
C GLU A 523 11.94 11.18 -14.73
N LEU A 524 12.68 10.91 -15.81
CA LEU A 524 13.97 10.24 -15.74
C LEU A 524 15.14 11.17 -15.39
N TYR A 525 15.08 12.44 -15.78
CA TYR A 525 16.26 13.32 -15.74
C TYR A 525 16.05 14.64 -14.97
N LEU A 526 14.83 15.17 -14.87
CA LEU A 526 14.56 16.50 -14.31
C LEU A 526 13.79 16.46 -12.98
N ALA A 527 12.92 15.48 -12.78
CA ALA A 527 12.02 15.42 -11.63
C ALA A 527 12.79 15.03 -10.36
N SER A 528 12.87 15.96 -9.40
CA SER A 528 13.41 15.68 -8.07
C SER A 528 12.52 14.73 -7.25
N ASP A 529 11.21 14.71 -7.53
CA ASP A 529 10.23 13.86 -6.86
C ASP A 529 9.22 13.29 -7.89
N PRO A 530 9.57 12.17 -8.57
CA PRO A 530 8.78 11.62 -9.67
C PRO A 530 7.35 11.23 -9.25
N ILE A 531 6.40 11.35 -10.18
CA ILE A 531 4.99 10.96 -10.05
C ILE A 531 4.85 9.42 -10.08
N ILE A 532 5.62 8.75 -10.94
CA ILE A 532 5.66 7.30 -11.13
C ILE A 532 7.03 6.80 -10.65
N PRO A 533 7.10 5.83 -9.74
CA PRO A 533 8.37 5.29 -9.25
C PRO A 533 9.09 4.50 -10.35
N VAL A 534 9.85 5.21 -11.20
CA VAL A 534 10.55 4.67 -12.39
C VAL A 534 11.57 3.59 -12.03
N THR A 535 12.10 3.61 -10.80
CA THR A 535 13.04 2.60 -10.28
C THR A 535 12.43 1.19 -10.31
N LEU A 536 11.14 1.03 -10.02
CA LEU A 536 10.45 -0.25 -10.07
C LEU A 536 10.15 -0.70 -11.50
N LEU A 537 9.86 0.23 -12.40
CA LEU A 537 9.64 -0.06 -13.82
C LEU A 537 10.92 -0.46 -14.56
N LYS A 538 12.11 -0.28 -13.97
CA LYS A 538 13.36 -0.86 -14.52
C LYS A 538 13.39 -2.38 -14.39
N SER A 539 12.64 -2.97 -13.44
CA SER A 539 12.51 -4.42 -13.35
C SER A 539 11.69 -4.95 -14.51
N ARG A 540 12.29 -5.86 -15.28
CA ARG A 540 11.67 -6.51 -16.44
C ARG A 540 10.33 -7.16 -16.10
N GLY A 541 10.27 -7.84 -14.96
CA GLY A 541 9.06 -8.51 -14.47
C GLY A 541 7.93 -7.52 -14.15
N MET A 542 8.26 -6.40 -13.52
CA MET A 542 7.30 -5.33 -13.20
C MET A 542 6.77 -4.66 -14.46
N ALA A 543 7.66 -4.22 -15.35
CA ALA A 543 7.29 -3.48 -16.56
C ALA A 543 6.34 -4.28 -17.46
N PHE A 544 6.67 -5.54 -17.73
CA PHE A 544 5.84 -6.41 -18.57
C PHE A 544 4.53 -6.78 -17.88
N THR A 545 4.52 -6.99 -16.56
CA THR A 545 3.26 -7.24 -15.84
C THR A 545 2.32 -6.03 -15.90
N CYS A 546 2.84 -4.82 -15.68
CA CYS A 546 2.09 -3.57 -15.79
C CYS A 546 1.54 -3.37 -17.21
N LEU A 547 2.39 -3.55 -18.24
CA LEU A 547 1.99 -3.42 -19.65
C LEU A 547 0.95 -4.47 -20.06
N GLY A 548 1.19 -5.74 -19.73
CA GLY A 548 0.29 -6.85 -20.02
C GLY A 548 -1.09 -6.65 -19.38
N THR A 549 -1.10 -6.19 -18.13
CA THR A 549 -2.33 -5.90 -17.40
C THR A 549 -3.13 -4.75 -18.03
N VAL A 550 -2.47 -3.68 -18.53
CA VAL A 550 -3.17 -2.57 -19.21
C VAL A 550 -3.91 -3.07 -20.44
N GLY A 551 -3.24 -3.78 -21.35
CA GLY A 551 -3.88 -4.27 -22.58
C GLY A 551 -4.95 -5.33 -22.30
N PHE A 552 -4.72 -6.20 -21.33
CA PHE A 552 -5.68 -7.22 -20.93
C PHE A 552 -6.97 -6.59 -20.36
N MET A 553 -6.82 -5.63 -19.44
CA MET A 553 -7.96 -4.90 -18.88
C MET A 553 -8.66 -4.03 -19.93
N MET A 554 -7.91 -3.43 -20.87
CA MET A 554 -8.47 -2.66 -21.98
C MET A 554 -9.45 -3.50 -22.82
N ALA A 555 -9.05 -4.72 -23.19
CA ALA A 555 -9.89 -5.68 -23.89
C ALA A 555 -11.10 -6.12 -23.04
N ARG A 556 -10.91 -6.32 -21.73
CA ARG A 556 -12.00 -6.64 -20.79
C ARG A 556 -13.06 -5.54 -20.73
N TRP A 557 -12.65 -4.28 -20.76
CA TRP A 557 -13.57 -3.14 -20.76
C TRP A 557 -14.45 -3.07 -22.02
N SER A 558 -13.97 -3.57 -23.17
CA SER A 558 -14.82 -3.71 -24.36
C SER A 558 -16.01 -4.64 -24.12
N VAL A 559 -15.84 -5.72 -23.35
CA VAL A 559 -16.95 -6.60 -22.96
C VAL A 559 -17.95 -5.85 -22.07
N LEU A 560 -17.49 -5.10 -21.07
CA LEU A 560 -18.37 -4.37 -20.16
C LEU A 560 -19.22 -3.31 -20.86
N PHE A 561 -18.66 -2.59 -21.83
CA PHE A 561 -19.37 -1.51 -22.49
C PHE A 561 -20.31 -1.97 -23.61
N PHE A 562 -19.92 -2.97 -24.40
CA PHE A 562 -20.62 -3.31 -25.64
C PHE A 562 -21.51 -4.55 -25.55
N THR A 563 -21.41 -5.32 -24.48
CA THR A 563 -22.34 -6.44 -24.24
C THR A 563 -23.79 -5.98 -24.03
N PRO A 564 -24.09 -4.92 -23.25
CA PRO A 564 -25.45 -4.37 -23.18
C PRO A 564 -25.94 -3.87 -24.54
N THR A 565 -25.05 -3.26 -25.33
CA THR A 565 -25.34 -2.81 -26.71
C THR A 565 -25.77 -3.96 -27.61
N TYR A 566 -25.11 -5.13 -27.52
CA TYR A 566 -25.54 -6.35 -28.22
C TYR A 566 -26.97 -6.74 -27.85
N THR A 567 -27.28 -6.85 -26.56
CA THR A 567 -28.64 -7.24 -26.15
C THR A 567 -29.70 -6.21 -26.52
N LEU A 568 -29.36 -4.91 -26.54
CA LEU A 568 -30.28 -3.85 -26.94
C LEU A 568 -30.54 -3.83 -28.44
N ALA A 569 -29.48 -3.72 -29.24
CA ALA A 569 -29.59 -3.51 -30.67
C ALA A 569 -29.86 -4.79 -31.45
N VAL A 570 -29.18 -5.89 -31.11
CA VAL A 570 -29.25 -7.16 -31.86
C VAL A 570 -30.37 -8.04 -31.33
N ARG A 571 -30.48 -8.19 -29.99
CA ARG A 571 -31.50 -9.06 -29.37
C ARG A 571 -32.82 -8.36 -29.08
N GLY A 572 -32.87 -7.02 -29.08
CA GLY A 572 -34.08 -6.26 -28.79
C GLY A 572 -34.57 -6.41 -27.35
N TRP A 573 -33.69 -6.71 -26.40
CA TRP A 573 -34.05 -6.85 -24.98
C TRP A 573 -34.42 -5.49 -24.38
N ALA A 574 -35.26 -5.52 -23.34
CA ALA A 574 -35.56 -4.33 -22.56
C ALA A 574 -34.30 -3.77 -21.86
N PRO A 575 -34.18 -2.45 -21.64
CA PRO A 575 -33.00 -1.83 -21.04
C PRO A 575 -32.54 -2.44 -19.71
N ALA A 576 -33.46 -2.78 -18.81
CA ALA A 576 -33.12 -3.44 -17.54
C ALA A 576 -32.50 -4.84 -17.76
N ALA A 577 -33.10 -5.64 -18.66
CA ALA A 577 -32.60 -6.97 -19.00
C ALA A 577 -31.23 -6.88 -19.70
N ALA A 578 -31.05 -5.91 -20.59
CA ALA A 578 -29.78 -5.64 -21.24
C ALA A 578 -28.66 -5.24 -20.26
N GLY A 579 -28.98 -4.49 -19.20
CA GLY A 579 -28.02 -4.22 -18.12
C GLY A 579 -27.69 -5.46 -17.30
N SER A 580 -28.68 -6.31 -17.03
CA SER A 580 -28.52 -7.50 -16.18
C SER A 580 -27.58 -8.55 -16.76
N ILE A 581 -27.31 -8.53 -18.07
CA ILE A 581 -26.36 -9.46 -18.70
C ILE A 581 -24.93 -9.34 -18.12
N LEU A 582 -24.58 -8.18 -17.56
CA LEU A 582 -23.29 -7.96 -16.92
C LEU A 582 -23.13 -8.76 -15.61
N ILE A 583 -24.23 -9.21 -15.00
CA ILE A 583 -24.21 -10.06 -13.80
C ILE A 583 -23.46 -11.36 -14.10
N ALA A 584 -23.62 -11.95 -15.28
CA ALA A 584 -22.97 -13.22 -15.63
C ALA A 584 -21.45 -13.09 -15.65
N THR A 585 -20.91 -12.09 -16.37
CA THR A 585 -19.45 -11.87 -16.43
C THR A 585 -18.87 -11.44 -15.08
N ASN A 586 -19.62 -10.66 -14.29
CA ASN A 586 -19.14 -10.23 -12.97
C ASN A 586 -19.24 -11.34 -11.91
N GLY A 587 -20.24 -12.23 -12.01
CA GLY A 587 -20.33 -13.45 -11.20
C GLY A 587 -19.20 -14.42 -11.54
N GLY A 588 -18.90 -14.59 -12.83
CA GLY A 588 -17.72 -15.32 -13.28
C GLY A 588 -16.43 -14.73 -12.73
N PHE A 589 -16.26 -13.41 -12.81
CA PHE A 589 -15.09 -12.70 -12.26
C PHE A 589 -14.89 -12.95 -10.77
N ALA A 590 -15.96 -12.80 -9.97
CA ALA A 590 -15.89 -13.08 -8.54
C ALA A 590 -15.52 -14.54 -8.27
N LEU A 591 -16.20 -15.49 -8.93
CA LEU A 591 -15.97 -16.92 -8.71
C LEU A 591 -14.56 -17.34 -9.15
N GLY A 592 -14.08 -16.87 -10.31
CA GLY A 592 -12.74 -17.18 -10.81
C GLY A 592 -11.63 -16.70 -9.87
N GLY A 593 -11.80 -15.50 -9.30
CA GLY A 593 -10.89 -15.00 -8.27
C GLY A 593 -10.91 -15.88 -7.02
N ILE A 594 -12.09 -16.16 -6.47
CA ILE A 594 -12.25 -16.98 -5.26
C ILE A 594 -11.67 -18.38 -5.46
N LEU A 595 -12.01 -19.06 -6.56
CA LEU A 595 -11.56 -20.42 -6.84
C LEU A 595 -10.03 -20.50 -6.89
N VAL A 596 -9.39 -19.57 -7.59
CA VAL A 596 -7.92 -19.52 -7.70
C VAL A 596 -7.28 -19.18 -6.35
N GLY A 597 -7.81 -18.19 -5.64
CA GLY A 597 -7.27 -17.74 -4.36
C GLY A 597 -7.37 -18.81 -3.27
N VAL A 598 -8.53 -19.46 -3.14
CA VAL A 598 -8.80 -20.44 -2.07
C VAL A 598 -8.18 -21.81 -2.36
N PHE A 599 -8.29 -22.30 -3.60
CA PHE A 599 -7.93 -23.68 -3.92
C PHE A 599 -6.53 -23.84 -4.52
N HIS A 600 -5.98 -22.84 -5.20
CA HIS A 600 -4.70 -22.99 -5.92
C HIS A 600 -3.55 -22.16 -5.34
N ILE A 601 -3.77 -20.87 -5.03
CA ILE A 601 -2.76 -19.99 -4.42
C ILE A 601 -2.70 -20.23 -2.90
N ARG A 602 -2.19 -21.40 -2.50
CA ARG A 602 -2.04 -21.80 -1.09
C ARG A 602 -0.61 -21.69 -0.56
N ARG A 603 0.34 -21.36 -1.44
CA ARG A 603 1.76 -21.23 -1.12
C ARG A 603 2.38 -20.11 -1.93
N SER A 604 3.49 -19.56 -1.43
CA SER A 604 4.33 -18.68 -2.23
C SER A 604 4.89 -19.45 -3.43
N GLY A 605 4.90 -18.82 -4.60
CA GLY A 605 5.40 -19.44 -5.83
C GLY A 605 5.17 -18.58 -7.06
N SER A 606 5.80 -18.95 -8.16
CA SER A 606 5.78 -18.16 -9.39
C SER A 606 4.39 -18.10 -10.04
N PHE A 607 3.62 -19.19 -10.03
CA PHE A 607 2.33 -19.31 -10.74
C PHE A 607 2.36 -18.86 -12.22
N TYR A 608 3.53 -18.73 -12.83
CA TYR A 608 3.72 -18.17 -14.17
C TYR A 608 2.95 -18.94 -15.25
N ILE A 609 3.05 -20.28 -15.27
CA ILE A 609 2.31 -21.11 -16.25
C ILE A 609 0.80 -20.92 -16.10
N ALA A 610 0.29 -20.87 -14.86
CA ALA A 610 -1.13 -20.63 -14.61
C ALA A 610 -1.55 -19.23 -15.06
N CYS A 611 -0.71 -18.22 -14.81
CA CYS A 611 -0.91 -16.84 -15.27
C CYS A 611 -1.02 -16.79 -16.81
N VAL A 612 -0.03 -17.31 -17.53
CA VAL A 612 0.00 -17.33 -19.00
C VAL A 612 -1.17 -18.12 -19.58
N THR A 613 -1.52 -19.26 -18.98
CA THR A 613 -2.65 -20.10 -19.43
C THR A 613 -3.96 -19.33 -19.35
N VAL A 614 -4.23 -18.65 -18.23
CA VAL A 614 -5.47 -17.88 -18.08
C VAL A 614 -5.47 -16.65 -19.00
N TYR A 615 -4.32 -16.01 -19.22
CA TYR A 615 -4.18 -14.96 -20.23
C TYR A 615 -4.52 -15.46 -21.63
N LEU A 616 -4.18 -16.72 -21.97
CA LEU A 616 -4.49 -17.34 -23.26
C LEU A 616 -5.98 -17.73 -23.39
N LEU A 617 -6.62 -18.19 -22.31
CA LEU A 617 -8.04 -18.53 -22.32
C LEU A 617 -8.94 -17.31 -22.54
N PHE A 618 -8.54 -16.14 -22.04
CA PHE A 618 -9.31 -14.90 -22.20
C PHE A 618 -9.61 -14.52 -23.67
N PRO A 619 -8.64 -14.39 -24.60
CA PRO A 619 -8.94 -14.08 -26.00
C PRO A 619 -9.75 -15.19 -26.69
N VAL A 620 -9.64 -16.46 -26.29
CA VAL A 620 -10.49 -17.54 -26.80
C VAL A 620 -11.96 -17.28 -26.45
N THR A 621 -12.25 -16.85 -25.22
CA THR A 621 -13.62 -16.48 -24.85
C THR A 621 -14.11 -15.24 -25.62
N LEU A 622 -13.23 -14.27 -25.93
CA LEU A 622 -13.58 -13.11 -26.76
C LEU A 622 -13.92 -13.49 -28.20
N VAL A 623 -13.17 -14.42 -28.80
CA VAL A 623 -13.49 -14.95 -30.15
C VAL A 623 -14.86 -15.62 -30.13
N GLY A 624 -15.15 -16.44 -29.11
CA GLY A 624 -16.47 -17.05 -28.99
C GLY A 624 -17.58 -16.00 -28.80
N ILE A 625 -17.38 -14.96 -27.98
CA ILE A 625 -18.34 -13.86 -27.81
C ILE A 625 -18.58 -13.18 -29.16
N ALA A 626 -17.53 -12.91 -29.92
CA ALA A 626 -17.61 -12.30 -31.24
C ALA A 626 -18.43 -13.16 -32.22
N MET A 627 -18.26 -14.49 -32.20
CA MET A 627 -19.00 -15.40 -33.07
C MET A 627 -20.48 -15.54 -32.68
N LEU A 628 -20.78 -15.40 -31.38
CA LEU A 628 -22.14 -15.50 -30.85
C LEU A 628 -22.87 -14.14 -30.77
N SER A 629 -22.23 -13.03 -31.13
CA SER A 629 -22.86 -11.69 -31.22
C SER A 629 -23.80 -11.57 -32.44
N THR A 630 -24.72 -12.53 -32.61
CA THR A 630 -25.72 -12.56 -33.69
C THR A 630 -27.13 -12.76 -33.14
N ALA A 631 -28.14 -12.34 -33.89
CA ALA A 631 -29.55 -12.45 -33.50
C ALA A 631 -30.02 -13.91 -33.40
N ALA A 632 -29.43 -14.80 -34.21
CA ALA A 632 -29.78 -16.22 -34.25
C ALA A 632 -29.11 -17.06 -33.16
N ALA A 633 -28.06 -16.56 -32.50
CA ALA A 633 -27.32 -17.33 -31.50
C ALA A 633 -28.14 -17.60 -30.23
N SER A 634 -27.88 -18.72 -29.56
CA SER A 634 -28.49 -19.05 -28.27
C SER A 634 -28.08 -18.04 -27.19
N SER A 635 -29.07 -17.43 -26.52
CA SER A 635 -28.81 -16.52 -25.40
C SER A 635 -28.13 -17.23 -24.23
N ALA A 636 -28.53 -18.47 -23.94
CA ALA A 636 -27.98 -19.23 -22.84
C ALA A 636 -26.48 -19.51 -23.06
N LEU A 637 -26.10 -19.86 -24.28
CA LEU A 637 -24.70 -20.10 -24.63
C LEU A 637 -23.87 -18.79 -24.56
N TYR A 638 -24.43 -17.68 -25.00
CA TYR A 638 -23.78 -16.37 -24.89
C TYR A 638 -23.56 -15.96 -23.42
N ILE A 639 -24.57 -16.15 -22.56
CA ILE A 639 -24.48 -15.88 -21.12
C ILE A 639 -23.44 -16.79 -20.45
N LEU A 640 -23.42 -18.08 -20.77
CA LEU A 640 -22.42 -19.02 -20.26
C LEU A 640 -21.01 -18.57 -20.66
N LEU A 641 -20.82 -18.16 -21.91
CA LEU A 641 -19.51 -17.72 -22.37
C LEU A 641 -19.07 -16.39 -21.73
N LEU A 642 -20.00 -15.48 -21.45
CA LEU A 642 -19.71 -14.27 -20.66
C LEU A 642 -19.29 -14.61 -19.23
N PHE A 643 -19.95 -15.60 -18.61
CA PHE A 643 -19.56 -16.10 -17.29
C PHE A 643 -18.15 -16.69 -17.32
N LEU A 644 -17.82 -17.53 -18.33
CA LEU A 644 -16.48 -18.07 -18.51
C LEU A 644 -15.44 -16.98 -18.79
N ASN A 645 -15.77 -15.97 -19.60
CA ASN A 645 -14.93 -14.79 -19.81
C ASN A 645 -14.65 -14.09 -18.47
N GLY A 646 -15.69 -13.85 -17.67
CA GLY A 646 -15.55 -13.35 -16.31
C GLY A 646 -14.60 -14.18 -15.46
N LEU A 647 -14.79 -15.50 -15.44
CA LEU A 647 -13.99 -16.45 -14.68
C LEU A 647 -12.50 -16.37 -15.04
N THR A 648 -12.17 -16.30 -16.33
CA THR A 648 -10.77 -16.10 -16.76
C THR A 648 -10.19 -14.79 -16.25
N VAL A 649 -10.97 -13.70 -16.25
CA VAL A 649 -10.51 -12.39 -15.80
C VAL A 649 -10.25 -12.38 -14.29
N GLY A 650 -11.14 -12.98 -13.50
CA GLY A 650 -10.98 -13.10 -12.04
C GLY A 650 -9.76 -13.93 -11.67
N ALA A 651 -9.58 -15.07 -12.34
CA ALA A 651 -8.41 -15.91 -12.20
C ALA A 651 -7.11 -15.16 -12.57
N ALA A 652 -7.13 -14.39 -13.68
CA ALA A 652 -5.99 -13.61 -14.13
C ALA A 652 -5.57 -12.57 -13.10
N MET A 653 -6.52 -11.89 -12.43
CA MET A 653 -6.20 -10.88 -11.41
C MET A 653 -5.37 -11.44 -10.26
N ASN A 654 -5.72 -12.63 -9.79
CA ASN A 654 -5.03 -13.29 -8.67
C ASN A 654 -3.70 -13.89 -9.11
N TYR A 655 -3.65 -14.59 -10.25
CA TYR A 655 -2.38 -15.12 -10.75
C TYR A 655 -1.36 -14.05 -11.10
N THR A 656 -1.80 -12.95 -11.71
CA THR A 656 -0.90 -11.83 -12.05
C THR A 656 -0.33 -11.21 -10.79
N LEU A 657 -1.14 -11.04 -9.74
CA LEU A 657 -0.67 -10.50 -8.47
C LEU A 657 0.32 -11.45 -7.79
N ALA A 658 -0.01 -12.74 -7.67
CA ALA A 658 0.89 -13.71 -7.06
C ALA A 658 2.22 -13.83 -7.81
N HIS A 659 2.17 -13.85 -9.16
CA HIS A 659 3.36 -13.86 -9.98
C HIS A 659 4.20 -12.59 -9.83
N LEU A 660 3.56 -11.41 -9.74
CA LEU A 660 4.26 -10.15 -9.51
C LEU A 660 5.00 -10.12 -8.17
N LEU A 661 4.37 -10.63 -7.11
CA LEU A 661 4.99 -10.69 -5.78
C LEU A 661 6.16 -11.68 -5.76
N HIS A 662 6.12 -12.74 -6.56
CA HIS A 662 7.28 -13.64 -6.77
C HIS A 662 8.43 -12.95 -7.52
N LEU A 663 8.13 -12.01 -8.41
CA LEU A 663 9.13 -11.27 -9.20
C LEU A 663 9.75 -10.07 -8.48
N THR A 664 9.28 -9.74 -7.27
CA THR A 664 9.68 -8.53 -6.56
C THR A 664 10.14 -8.84 -5.13
N PRO A 665 11.16 -8.14 -4.60
CA PRO A 665 11.57 -8.29 -3.22
C PRO A 665 10.43 -7.93 -2.26
N ALA A 666 10.34 -8.63 -1.12
CA ALA A 666 9.29 -8.42 -0.11
C ALA A 666 9.17 -6.96 0.36
N SER A 667 10.29 -6.24 0.47
CA SER A 667 10.35 -4.82 0.83
C SER A 667 9.60 -3.91 -0.16
N THR A 668 9.39 -4.35 -1.39
CA THR A 668 8.75 -3.58 -2.48
C THR A 668 7.34 -4.04 -2.83
N HIS A 669 6.83 -5.13 -2.23
CA HIS A 669 5.53 -5.72 -2.54
C HIS A 669 4.39 -4.72 -2.44
N TYR A 670 4.44 -3.83 -1.46
CA TYR A 670 3.46 -2.77 -1.27
C TYR A 670 3.42 -1.81 -2.46
N ILE A 671 4.58 -1.35 -2.92
CA ILE A 671 4.70 -0.39 -4.03
C ILE A 671 4.37 -1.10 -5.36
N ALA A 672 4.80 -2.35 -5.52
CA ALA A 672 4.44 -3.20 -6.65
C ALA A 672 2.92 -3.36 -6.81
N THR A 673 2.23 -3.66 -5.71
CA THR A 673 0.77 -3.88 -5.69
C THR A 673 -0.01 -2.60 -6.00
N SER A 674 0.41 -1.46 -5.44
CA SER A 674 -0.22 -0.17 -5.74
C SER A 674 0.03 0.27 -7.19
N LEU A 675 1.23 0.01 -7.72
CA LEU A 675 1.58 0.33 -9.09
C LEU A 675 0.75 -0.49 -10.09
N ILE A 676 0.66 -1.82 -9.93
CA ILE A 676 -0.19 -2.64 -10.81
C ILE A 676 -1.67 -2.25 -10.73
N ALA A 677 -2.18 -1.92 -9.53
CA ALA A 677 -3.56 -1.44 -9.36
C ALA A 677 -3.80 -0.11 -10.10
N THR A 678 -2.82 0.80 -10.05
CA THR A 678 -2.87 2.08 -10.77
C THR A 678 -2.93 1.86 -12.29
N PHE A 679 -2.08 0.98 -12.82
CA PHE A 679 -2.08 0.61 -14.25
C PHE A 679 -3.41 -0.04 -14.68
N ARG A 680 -4.01 -0.90 -13.83
CA ARG A 680 -5.36 -1.45 -14.06
C ARG A 680 -6.42 -0.35 -14.15
N GLY A 681 -6.34 0.66 -13.27
CA GLY A 681 -7.23 1.81 -13.27
C GLY A 681 -7.23 2.56 -14.61
N PHE A 682 -6.05 2.78 -15.20
CA PHE A 682 -5.93 3.45 -16.52
C PHE A 682 -6.59 2.68 -17.65
N ALA A 683 -6.50 1.35 -17.62
CA ALA A 683 -6.97 0.51 -18.71
C ALA A 683 -8.44 0.70 -19.07
N GLY A 684 -9.28 1.11 -18.11
CA GLY A 684 -10.69 1.47 -18.37
C GLY A 684 -10.85 2.60 -19.37
N SER A 685 -10.04 3.64 -19.26
CA SER A 685 -10.13 4.79 -20.15
C SER A 685 -9.59 4.52 -21.53
N PHE A 686 -8.47 3.79 -21.63
CA PHE A 686 -7.98 3.30 -22.91
C PHE A 686 -9.02 2.37 -23.57
N GLY A 687 -9.62 1.46 -22.79
CA GLY A 687 -10.59 0.48 -23.29
C GLY A 687 -11.85 1.13 -23.85
N SER A 688 -12.38 2.15 -23.18
CA SER A 688 -13.53 2.90 -23.68
C SER A 688 -13.18 3.79 -24.87
N ALA A 689 -12.08 4.53 -24.83
CA ALA A 689 -11.75 5.47 -25.90
C ALA A 689 -11.43 4.71 -27.20
N ILE A 690 -10.56 3.71 -27.11
CA ILE A 690 -10.14 2.88 -28.26
C ILE A 690 -11.30 2.00 -28.71
N GLY A 691 -11.94 1.28 -27.77
CA GLY A 691 -13.06 0.40 -28.07
C GLY A 691 -14.27 1.13 -28.63
N GLY A 692 -14.65 2.28 -28.04
CA GLY A 692 -15.74 3.12 -28.53
C GLY A 692 -15.43 3.77 -29.87
N GLY A 693 -14.25 4.35 -30.04
CA GLY A 693 -13.84 4.89 -31.33
C GLY A 693 -13.79 3.82 -32.43
N LEU A 694 -13.29 2.61 -32.13
CA LEU A 694 -13.31 1.48 -33.06
C LEU A 694 -14.73 1.03 -33.38
N PHE A 695 -15.55 0.79 -32.37
CA PHE A 695 -16.94 0.36 -32.53
C PHE A 695 -17.74 1.34 -33.39
N THR A 696 -17.68 2.64 -33.10
CA THR A 696 -18.45 3.64 -33.86
C THR A 696 -17.98 3.74 -35.31
N ARG A 697 -16.67 3.61 -35.58
CA ARG A 697 -16.15 3.59 -36.96
C ARG A 697 -16.59 2.34 -37.73
N LEU A 698 -16.53 1.16 -37.09
CA LEU A 698 -17.01 -0.09 -37.69
C LEU A 698 -18.51 -0.05 -37.94
N LEU A 699 -19.29 0.44 -36.97
CA LEU A 699 -20.74 0.59 -37.10
C LEU A 699 -21.11 1.57 -38.20
N ARG A 700 -20.44 2.73 -38.25
CA ARG A 700 -20.61 3.72 -39.32
C ARG A 700 -20.38 3.10 -40.68
N LYS A 701 -19.21 2.51 -40.90
CA LYS A 701 -18.87 1.86 -42.16
C LYS A 701 -19.92 0.82 -42.54
N SER A 702 -20.30 -0.04 -41.60
CA SER A 702 -21.28 -1.08 -41.87
C SER A 702 -22.69 -0.56 -42.13
N LEU A 703 -23.11 0.56 -41.54
CA LEU A 703 -24.42 1.15 -41.81
C LEU A 703 -24.42 1.87 -43.16
N GLU A 704 -23.37 2.63 -43.46
CA GLU A 704 -23.17 3.29 -44.77
C GLU A 704 -23.10 2.27 -45.91
N ASP A 705 -22.52 1.08 -45.70
CA ASP A 705 -22.48 0.00 -46.71
C ASP A 705 -23.85 -0.68 -46.93
N LYS A 706 -24.78 -0.63 -45.95
CA LYS A 706 -26.05 -1.38 -45.97
C LYS A 706 -27.27 -0.51 -46.27
N PHE A 707 -27.21 0.77 -45.96
CA PHE A 707 -28.29 1.75 -46.19
C PHE A 707 -27.98 2.61 -47.41
N ASP A 708 -29.03 3.13 -48.05
CA ASP A 708 -28.90 4.00 -49.21
C ASP A 708 -28.70 5.46 -48.76
N ASP A 709 -28.16 6.33 -49.63
CA ASP A 709 -27.84 7.74 -49.31
C ASP A 709 -29.04 8.55 -48.75
N GLY A 710 -30.27 8.15 -49.09
CA GLY A 710 -31.50 8.75 -48.56
C GLY A 710 -31.78 8.48 -47.08
N ASP A 711 -31.07 7.54 -46.44
CA ASP A 711 -31.24 7.17 -45.03
C ASP A 711 -30.19 7.83 -44.10
N ALA A 712 -29.50 8.89 -44.54
CA ALA A 712 -28.43 9.56 -43.78
C ALA A 712 -28.83 9.99 -42.35
N ASP A 713 -30.04 10.55 -42.16
CA ASP A 713 -30.54 10.91 -40.81
C ASP A 713 -30.77 9.67 -39.94
N LEU A 714 -31.25 8.57 -40.53
CA LEU A 714 -31.44 7.31 -39.83
C LEU A 714 -30.09 6.70 -39.42
N ILE A 715 -29.09 6.70 -40.31
CA ILE A 715 -27.72 6.26 -40.00
C ILE A 715 -27.15 7.10 -38.84
N ARG A 716 -27.30 8.44 -38.90
CA ARG A 716 -26.89 9.34 -37.83
C ARG A 716 -27.51 8.96 -36.49
N ARG A 717 -28.82 8.70 -36.43
CA ARG A 717 -29.51 8.31 -35.19
C ARG A 717 -29.12 6.92 -34.69
N LEU A 718 -28.95 5.97 -35.60
CA LEU A 718 -28.51 4.61 -35.29
C LEU A 718 -27.12 4.59 -34.65
N LEU A 719 -26.19 5.44 -35.08
CA LEU A 719 -24.86 5.51 -34.44
C LEU A 719 -24.90 5.82 -32.94
N GLY A 720 -25.92 6.55 -32.48
CA GLY A 720 -26.06 6.96 -31.09
C GLY A 720 -27.13 6.23 -30.30
N SER A 721 -27.98 5.42 -30.95
CA SER A 721 -29.17 4.85 -30.30
C SER A 721 -29.35 3.35 -30.59
N PRO A 722 -28.65 2.48 -29.86
CA PRO A 722 -28.89 1.03 -29.90
C PRO A 722 -30.35 0.65 -29.67
N ALA A 723 -31.04 1.36 -28.78
CA ALA A 723 -32.45 1.11 -28.49
C ALA A 723 -33.38 1.39 -29.70
N MET A 724 -32.98 2.29 -30.61
CA MET A 724 -33.79 2.65 -31.78
C MET A 724 -33.97 1.49 -32.76
N VAL A 725 -33.04 0.53 -32.79
CA VAL A 725 -33.15 -0.66 -33.66
C VAL A 725 -34.44 -1.43 -33.38
N SER A 726 -34.88 -1.49 -32.12
CA SER A 726 -36.11 -2.16 -31.72
C SER A 726 -37.39 -1.50 -32.29
N MET A 727 -37.33 -0.19 -32.57
CA MET A 727 -38.44 0.60 -33.10
C MET A 727 -38.58 0.49 -34.63
N LEU A 728 -37.53 0.05 -35.33
CA LEU A 728 -37.55 -0.14 -36.78
C LEU A 728 -38.38 -1.39 -37.16
N LYS A 729 -38.88 -1.42 -38.39
CA LYS A 729 -39.66 -2.55 -38.94
C LYS A 729 -39.10 -3.00 -40.29
N GLY A 730 -39.35 -4.27 -40.64
CA GLY A 730 -39.01 -4.86 -41.93
C GLY A 730 -37.51 -4.80 -42.26
N ALA A 731 -37.19 -4.51 -43.53
CA ALA A 731 -35.82 -4.50 -44.04
C ALA A 731 -34.88 -3.53 -43.31
N LYS A 732 -35.37 -2.36 -42.88
CA LYS A 732 -34.55 -1.38 -42.14
C LYS A 732 -34.08 -1.92 -40.79
N LYS A 733 -34.93 -2.70 -40.09
CA LYS A 733 -34.54 -3.37 -38.85
C LYS A 733 -33.45 -4.41 -39.11
N ALA A 734 -33.63 -5.26 -40.12
CA ALA A 734 -32.66 -6.30 -40.46
C ALA A 734 -31.29 -5.71 -40.83
N LYS A 735 -31.27 -4.64 -41.65
CA LYS A 735 -30.05 -3.90 -42.02
C LYS A 735 -29.36 -3.29 -40.78
N ALA A 736 -30.13 -2.67 -39.88
CA ALA A 736 -29.60 -2.09 -38.65
C ALA A 736 -29.00 -3.17 -37.72
N VAL A 737 -29.73 -4.27 -37.48
CA VAL A 737 -29.25 -5.42 -36.68
C VAL A 737 -27.94 -5.95 -37.25
N ALA A 738 -27.89 -6.24 -38.55
CA ALA A 738 -26.67 -6.71 -39.20
C ALA A 738 -25.50 -5.73 -39.07
N GLY A 739 -25.77 -4.42 -39.14
CA GLY A 739 -24.74 -3.40 -38.91
C GLY A 739 -24.14 -3.43 -37.50
N TYR A 740 -24.98 -3.67 -36.48
CA TYR A 740 -24.52 -3.85 -35.11
C TYR A 740 -23.77 -5.17 -34.91
N GLU A 741 -24.22 -6.27 -35.53
CA GLU A 741 -23.52 -7.56 -35.49
C GLU A 741 -22.09 -7.45 -36.02
N ASP A 742 -21.91 -6.84 -37.20
CA ASP A 742 -20.60 -6.64 -37.82
C ASP A 742 -19.67 -5.78 -36.96
N ALA A 743 -20.19 -4.68 -36.39
CA ALA A 743 -19.43 -3.80 -35.53
C ALA A 743 -19.00 -4.46 -34.21
N LEU A 744 -19.90 -5.21 -33.57
CA LEU A 744 -19.63 -5.95 -32.34
C LEU A 744 -18.60 -7.07 -32.59
N ARG A 745 -18.79 -7.83 -33.67
CA ARG A 745 -17.87 -8.90 -34.06
C ARG A 745 -16.46 -8.33 -34.32
N GLY A 746 -16.35 -7.26 -35.09
CA GLY A 746 -15.07 -6.61 -35.35
C GLY A 746 -14.40 -6.06 -34.10
N LEU A 747 -15.16 -5.45 -33.19
CA LEU A 747 -14.65 -4.97 -31.90
C LEU A 747 -14.11 -6.12 -31.03
N PHE A 748 -14.87 -7.20 -30.85
CA PHE A 748 -14.46 -8.31 -29.98
C PHE A 748 -13.30 -9.11 -30.57
N LEU A 749 -13.21 -9.24 -31.91
CA LEU A 749 -12.04 -9.82 -32.57
C LEU A 749 -10.79 -8.94 -32.40
N ALA A 750 -10.93 -7.62 -32.50
CA ALA A 750 -9.81 -6.71 -32.24
C ALA A 750 -9.36 -6.79 -30.76
N ALA A 751 -10.30 -6.88 -29.83
CA ALA A 751 -10.02 -7.09 -28.40
C ALA A 751 -9.33 -8.45 -28.15
N ALA A 752 -9.73 -9.52 -28.87
CA ALA A 752 -9.07 -10.82 -28.81
C ALA A 752 -7.62 -10.75 -29.35
N GLY A 753 -7.40 -10.04 -30.46
CA GLY A 753 -6.07 -9.78 -31.00
C GLY A 753 -5.17 -9.05 -30.00
N LEU A 754 -5.68 -8.00 -29.36
CA LEU A 754 -4.98 -7.32 -28.28
C LEU A 754 -4.67 -8.27 -27.11
N GLY A 755 -5.65 -9.10 -26.71
CA GLY A 755 -5.48 -10.12 -25.69
C GLY A 755 -4.33 -11.08 -25.99
N LEU A 756 -4.24 -11.59 -27.23
CA LEU A 756 -3.15 -12.48 -27.68
C LEU A 756 -1.78 -11.80 -27.62
N ILE A 757 -1.69 -10.52 -28.00
CA ILE A 757 -0.43 -9.76 -27.85
C ILE A 757 -0.06 -9.68 -26.35
N MET A 758 -1.04 -9.45 -25.48
CA MET A 758 -0.78 -9.37 -24.04
C MET A 758 -0.41 -10.72 -23.42
N VAL A 759 -0.78 -11.86 -24.01
CA VAL A 759 -0.24 -13.17 -23.62
C VAL A 759 1.27 -13.19 -23.78
N LEU A 760 1.78 -12.71 -24.93
CA LEU A 760 3.21 -12.66 -25.20
C LEU A 760 3.94 -11.71 -24.25
N VAL A 761 3.35 -10.54 -23.99
CA VAL A 761 3.88 -9.56 -23.03
C VAL A 761 3.94 -10.17 -21.63
N GLN A 762 2.86 -10.82 -21.18
CA GLN A 762 2.83 -11.47 -19.86
C GLN A 762 3.78 -12.67 -19.79
N ALA A 763 3.95 -13.42 -20.88
CA ALA A 763 4.94 -14.49 -20.93
C ALA A 763 6.39 -13.96 -20.86
N ALA A 764 6.65 -12.73 -21.32
CA ALA A 764 7.97 -12.12 -21.29
C ALA A 764 8.46 -11.75 -19.87
N THR A 765 7.59 -11.78 -18.85
CA THR A 765 7.98 -11.55 -17.44
C THR A 765 9.02 -12.56 -16.97
N GLY A 766 8.93 -13.80 -17.45
CA GLY A 766 9.82 -14.91 -17.07
C GLY A 766 9.44 -15.57 -15.74
N TRP A 767 9.90 -16.81 -15.54
CA TRP A 767 9.59 -17.61 -14.34
C TRP A 767 10.47 -17.27 -13.13
N LYS A 768 11.73 -16.88 -13.37
CA LYS A 768 12.73 -16.69 -12.31
C LYS A 768 12.36 -15.51 -11.41
N GLY A 769 12.28 -15.78 -10.10
CA GLY A 769 12.08 -14.75 -9.08
C GLY A 769 13.38 -14.01 -8.79
N VAL A 770 13.34 -13.06 -7.87
CA VAL A 770 14.55 -12.47 -7.30
C VAL A 770 15.30 -13.58 -6.57
N GLU A 771 16.56 -13.82 -6.93
CA GLU A 771 17.42 -14.72 -6.15
C GLU A 771 17.58 -14.08 -4.77
N ASP A 772 17.15 -14.79 -3.71
CA ASP A 772 17.56 -14.43 -2.36
C ASP A 772 19.09 -14.38 -2.39
N GLU A 773 19.69 -13.25 -2.00
CA GLU A 773 21.15 -13.17 -1.88
C GLU A 773 21.62 -14.41 -1.12
N PRO A 774 22.64 -15.14 -1.64
CA PRO A 774 23.14 -16.30 -0.94
C PRO A 774 23.60 -15.81 0.43
N LYS A 775 22.97 -16.33 1.48
CA LYS A 775 23.59 -16.33 2.81
C LYS A 775 25.00 -16.86 2.57
N SER A 776 26.01 -16.02 2.74
CA SER A 776 27.41 -16.40 2.61
C SER A 776 27.63 -17.66 3.45
N GLN A 777 27.76 -18.79 2.76
CA GLN A 777 28.27 -20.04 3.32
C GLN A 777 29.78 -19.85 3.50
N ASP A 778 30.17 -18.99 4.42
CA ASP A 778 31.53 -18.95 4.95
C ASP A 778 31.40 -19.39 6.41
N GLY A 779 31.54 -20.69 6.65
CA GLY A 779 31.41 -21.24 8.00
C GLY A 779 31.68 -22.74 8.17
N GLU A 780 31.74 -23.53 7.10
CA GLU A 780 32.02 -24.96 7.21
C GLU A 780 32.85 -25.43 6.02
N GLU A 781 34.18 -25.24 6.07
CA GLU A 781 35.18 -26.14 5.45
C GLU A 781 36.60 -25.62 5.75
N GLU A 782 37.07 -25.74 7.00
CA GLU A 782 38.51 -25.87 7.29
C GLU A 782 38.77 -26.34 8.74
N VAL A 783 38.32 -27.55 9.08
CA VAL A 783 38.94 -28.35 10.16
C VAL A 783 38.93 -29.81 9.74
N THR A 784 39.84 -30.18 8.83
CA THR A 784 40.47 -31.51 8.79
C THR A 784 41.59 -31.54 7.75
N GLN A 785 42.79 -31.14 8.16
CA GLN A 785 44.03 -31.90 8.00
C GLN A 785 45.16 -31.29 8.82
#